data_AF-A0A9E5APX3-F1
#
_entry.id   AF-A0A9E5APX3-F1
#
_cell.length_a   1.000
_cell.length_b   1.000
_cell.length_c   1.000
_cell.angle_alpha   90.00
_cell.angle_beta   90.00
_cell.angle_gamma   90.00
#
_symmetry.space_group_name_H-M   'P 1'
#
loop_
_entity.id
_entity.type
_entity.pdbx_description
1 polymer ?
#
loop_
_entity_poly.entity_id
_entity_poly.type
_entity_poly.pdbx_seq_one_letter_code
_entity_poly.pdbx_strand_id
1 'polypeptide(L)'
;MSSPSPCRLSLAVVAVASLWAAASQAAVPKTLAAFGTLYSATGGAAVDGDYALSFGLYGQQAGGAAAWKEGPVVVTVKGGQFTVNLGATVPIAPTALAALAQTWLGIAVGADPELPRKSLGSTAYALRSAVAEGVDCSGCISAELLDPKMLAGLAKSSDLGDFVKAAALSKIAASGDYKDLAGAPKLADVALTGSFGDLVDKPVVPKAGSACGTGLVVKGIKADGSLDCVDGSTSAANLPKDGLDEISNGLLTTQFTESVASVKTPIDIADAFPAGVSDAIDFLDFGIAQALTISLDITNSDISKIRVTLYDPQGLSYKLYDQGSSGTALKASYKATDTLVSGNLSPWIGKNAKGLWSITVADVSGVTGGKDGKINGWSVSVGTLSSQKVAATGLFQANGGFQFKVAQVHPVTCTAQNFGYAYANDKDKALYICNGKVFYPLVLQLVGTAENPGLSCKDILTKAPDSKDGVYWINPGATAATQSYCDMTTNGGGWTLAARMVNGSWCHIDANAVGSLSTPSQAACAKLSDQAIRDLYTDQFWLSCGTQTPSRWGKIDKIANFNTNATTGNKVMTWATTYGGATYSGSDNACCNFGDYNYNPTTIIYSIAKGYNGGNYTAGWSGCYNSVQDWHQNGFLYVR
;
A
#
# COMPACT_ATOMS: atom_id res chain seq x y z
N MET A 1 -44.92 -66.75 14.80
CA MET A 1 -45.54 -65.83 13.82
C MET A 1 -44.55 -64.70 13.54
N SER A 2 -44.39 -64.32 12.26
CA SER A 2 -43.70 -63.10 11.73
C SER A 2 -42.35 -62.67 12.35
N SER A 3 -41.28 -62.83 11.56
CA SER A 3 -39.88 -62.46 11.83
C SER A 3 -39.57 -60.95 11.66
N PRO A 4 -38.57 -60.38 12.34
CA PRO A 4 -38.09 -59.01 12.10
C PRO A 4 -37.01 -58.93 10.99
N SER A 5 -36.99 -57.85 10.19
CA SER A 5 -35.90 -57.52 9.24
C SER A 5 -35.98 -56.07 8.71
N PRO A 6 -34.89 -55.49 8.16
CA PRO A 6 -34.65 -54.04 8.21
C PRO A 6 -35.07 -53.24 6.97
N CYS A 7 -35.30 -51.93 7.19
CA CYS A 7 -35.56 -50.94 6.14
C CYS A 7 -34.25 -50.53 5.44
N ARG A 8 -34.24 -50.49 4.09
CA ARG A 8 -33.08 -50.10 3.28
C ARG A 8 -33.39 -48.90 2.37
N LEU A 9 -32.37 -48.06 2.27
CA LEU A 9 -32.11 -46.97 1.32
C LEU A 9 -33.00 -46.95 0.05
N SER A 10 -33.69 -45.83 -0.19
CA SER A 10 -34.44 -45.57 -1.43
C SER A 10 -33.81 -44.41 -2.20
N LEU A 11 -33.28 -44.70 -3.39
CA LEU A 11 -32.79 -43.71 -4.35
C LEU A 11 -33.77 -43.68 -5.54
N ALA A 12 -34.43 -42.55 -5.78
CA ALA A 12 -35.42 -42.43 -6.84
C ALA A 12 -34.74 -42.16 -8.20
N VAL A 13 -34.99 -43.03 -9.18
CA VAL A 13 -34.61 -42.82 -10.59
C VAL A 13 -35.88 -42.72 -11.43
N VAL A 14 -36.05 -41.60 -12.13
CA VAL A 14 -37.15 -41.40 -13.08
C VAL A 14 -36.75 -42.01 -14.43
N ALA A 15 -37.44 -43.06 -14.85
CA ALA A 15 -37.27 -43.65 -16.17
C ALA A 15 -38.25 -43.02 -17.17
N VAL A 16 -37.72 -42.34 -18.19
CA VAL A 16 -38.52 -41.85 -19.33
C VAL A 16 -38.57 -42.94 -20.40
N ALA A 17 -39.77 -43.43 -20.70
CA ALA A 17 -40.00 -44.34 -21.83
C ALA A 17 -40.36 -43.52 -23.08
N SER A 18 -39.47 -43.46 -24.06
CA SER A 18 -39.72 -42.86 -25.38
C SER A 18 -40.00 -43.95 -26.42
N LEU A 19 -41.23 -44.00 -26.95
CA LEU A 19 -41.56 -44.84 -28.10
C LEU A 19 -40.77 -44.39 -29.34
N TRP A 20 -40.27 -45.34 -30.12
CA TRP A 20 -39.77 -45.09 -31.47
C TRP A 20 -40.68 -45.81 -32.48
N ALA A 21 -41.31 -45.03 -33.37
CA ALA A 21 -42.08 -45.57 -34.48
C ALA A 21 -41.13 -46.02 -35.60
N ALA A 22 -41.28 -47.26 -36.08
CA ALA A 22 -40.54 -47.74 -37.23
C ALA A 22 -41.11 -47.15 -38.52
N ALA A 23 -40.34 -46.31 -39.21
CA ALA A 23 -40.72 -45.77 -40.51
C ALA A 23 -40.54 -46.83 -41.62
N SER A 24 -41.59 -47.11 -42.38
CA SER A 24 -41.51 -47.90 -43.60
C SER A 24 -40.86 -47.08 -44.73
N GLN A 25 -39.72 -47.54 -45.23
CA GLN A 25 -39.10 -46.90 -46.40
C GLN A 25 -39.81 -47.33 -47.69
N ALA A 26 -40.34 -46.35 -48.43
CA ALA A 26 -40.98 -46.58 -49.72
C ALA A 26 -39.94 -46.57 -50.85
N ALA A 27 -40.03 -47.53 -51.78
CA ALA A 27 -39.18 -47.56 -52.97
C ALA A 27 -39.59 -46.45 -53.97
N VAL A 28 -38.61 -45.88 -54.68
CA VAL A 28 -38.87 -44.87 -55.74
C VAL A 28 -39.78 -45.48 -56.82
N PRO A 29 -40.95 -44.90 -57.11
CA PRO A 29 -41.86 -45.41 -58.14
C PRO A 29 -41.17 -45.46 -59.51
N LYS A 30 -41.29 -46.58 -60.25
CA LYS A 30 -40.64 -46.76 -61.57
C LYS A 30 -41.52 -46.32 -62.75
N THR A 31 -42.36 -45.32 -62.52
CA THR A 31 -43.41 -44.86 -63.43
C THR A 31 -43.36 -43.34 -63.60
N LEU A 32 -43.84 -42.84 -64.74
CA LEU A 32 -43.90 -41.42 -65.06
C LEU A 32 -45.31 -41.06 -65.54
N ALA A 33 -45.98 -40.16 -64.84
CA ALA A 33 -47.29 -39.64 -65.26
C ALA A 33 -47.14 -38.72 -66.49
N ALA A 34 -47.91 -38.99 -67.54
CA ALA A 34 -47.98 -38.21 -68.76
C ALA A 34 -49.44 -37.82 -69.06
N PHE A 35 -49.62 -36.59 -69.54
CA PHE A 35 -50.92 -35.97 -69.82
C PHE A 35 -50.86 -35.34 -71.20
N GLY A 36 -51.96 -35.38 -71.96
CA GLY A 36 -51.97 -34.86 -73.32
C GLY A 36 -53.37 -34.57 -73.87
N THR A 37 -53.40 -33.98 -75.06
CA THR A 37 -54.62 -33.76 -75.84
C THR A 37 -54.39 -34.24 -77.28
N LEU A 38 -55.24 -35.14 -77.75
CA LEU A 38 -55.29 -35.61 -79.12
C LEU A 38 -56.27 -34.74 -79.92
N TYR A 39 -55.88 -34.45 -81.16
CA TYR A 39 -56.69 -33.72 -82.12
C TYR A 39 -56.92 -34.61 -83.34
N SER A 40 -58.11 -34.52 -83.91
CA SER A 40 -58.43 -35.06 -85.22
C SER A 40 -57.61 -34.37 -86.32
N ALA A 41 -57.39 -35.06 -87.44
CA ALA A 41 -56.63 -34.53 -88.58
C ALA A 41 -57.21 -33.23 -89.19
N THR A 42 -58.47 -32.91 -88.91
CA THR A 42 -59.16 -31.68 -89.32
C THR A 42 -59.06 -30.53 -88.30
N GLY A 43 -58.32 -30.70 -87.19
CA GLY A 43 -57.98 -29.64 -86.24
C GLY A 43 -58.91 -29.47 -85.04
N GLY A 44 -59.99 -30.26 -84.93
CA GLY A 44 -60.82 -30.35 -83.71
C GLY A 44 -60.29 -31.39 -82.72
N ALA A 45 -60.72 -31.34 -81.46
CA ALA A 45 -60.39 -32.37 -80.46
C ALA A 45 -60.77 -33.78 -80.95
N ALA A 46 -60.02 -34.81 -80.54
CA ALA A 46 -60.34 -36.20 -80.84
C ALA A 46 -61.67 -36.61 -80.16
N VAL A 47 -62.44 -37.47 -80.84
CA VAL A 47 -63.73 -37.98 -80.34
C VAL A 47 -63.51 -38.87 -79.12
N ASP A 48 -64.38 -38.75 -78.12
CA ASP A 48 -64.36 -39.58 -76.91
C ASP A 48 -64.41 -41.07 -77.24
N GLY A 49 -63.46 -41.84 -76.68
CA GLY A 49 -63.29 -43.26 -76.97
C GLY A 49 -61.93 -43.80 -76.52
N ASP A 50 -61.71 -45.09 -76.72
CA ASP A 50 -60.46 -45.77 -76.36
C ASP A 50 -59.48 -45.79 -77.55
N TYR A 51 -58.25 -45.31 -77.34
CA TYR A 51 -57.20 -45.24 -78.35
C TYR A 51 -56.00 -46.08 -77.94
N ALA A 52 -55.47 -46.88 -78.86
CA ALA A 52 -54.23 -47.64 -78.66
C ALA A 52 -53.02 -46.72 -78.89
N LEU A 53 -52.32 -46.36 -77.83
CA LEU A 53 -51.16 -45.46 -77.85
C LEU A 53 -49.87 -46.23 -77.59
N SER A 54 -48.82 -45.95 -78.37
CA SER A 54 -47.47 -46.47 -78.12
C SER A 54 -46.52 -45.34 -77.74
N PHE A 55 -45.70 -45.57 -76.73
CA PHE A 55 -44.81 -44.58 -76.14
C PHE A 55 -43.34 -45.03 -76.23
N GLY A 56 -42.44 -44.07 -76.43
CA GLY A 56 -41.00 -44.32 -76.45
C GLY A 56 -40.21 -43.16 -75.85
N LEU A 57 -39.14 -43.49 -75.13
CA LEU A 57 -38.18 -42.52 -74.58
C LEU A 57 -36.86 -42.60 -75.36
N TYR A 58 -36.42 -41.45 -75.87
CA TYR A 58 -35.30 -41.34 -76.80
C TYR A 58 -34.30 -40.27 -76.35
N GLY A 59 -33.03 -40.47 -76.69
CA GLY A 59 -31.96 -39.48 -76.45
C GLY A 59 -31.92 -38.31 -77.45
N GLN A 60 -32.74 -38.36 -78.50
CA GLN A 60 -32.69 -37.44 -79.64
C GLN A 60 -34.10 -37.08 -80.12
N GLN A 61 -34.28 -35.84 -80.59
CA GLN A 61 -35.56 -35.29 -81.03
C GLN A 61 -36.13 -36.00 -82.28
N ALA A 62 -35.27 -36.53 -83.15
CA ALA A 62 -35.62 -37.35 -84.30
C ALA A 62 -34.55 -38.43 -84.53
N GLY A 63 -34.93 -39.58 -85.09
CA GLY A 63 -34.03 -40.72 -85.28
C GLY A 63 -33.62 -41.41 -83.96
N GLY A 64 -32.57 -42.23 -84.01
CA GLY A 64 -32.03 -42.95 -82.84
C GLY A 64 -32.89 -44.12 -82.34
N ALA A 65 -32.25 -45.05 -81.62
CA ALA A 65 -32.94 -46.10 -80.89
C ALA A 65 -33.63 -45.54 -79.64
N ALA A 66 -34.75 -46.16 -79.24
CA ALA A 66 -35.37 -45.86 -77.96
C ALA A 66 -34.60 -46.53 -76.83
N ALA A 67 -34.37 -45.82 -75.73
CA ALA A 67 -33.84 -46.41 -74.49
C ALA A 67 -34.92 -47.21 -73.74
N TRP A 68 -36.19 -46.88 -73.98
CA TRP A 68 -37.34 -47.57 -73.41
C TRP A 68 -38.56 -47.40 -74.32
N LYS A 69 -39.44 -48.42 -74.39
CA LYS A 69 -40.72 -48.37 -75.09
C LYS A 69 -41.80 -49.12 -74.30
N GLU A 70 -43.03 -48.67 -74.45
CA GLU A 70 -44.22 -49.34 -73.91
C GLU A 70 -45.41 -49.15 -74.86
N GLY A 71 -46.14 -50.24 -75.12
CA GLY A 71 -47.39 -50.21 -75.86
C GLY A 71 -47.47 -51.27 -76.98
N PRO A 72 -48.62 -51.32 -77.68
CA PRO A 72 -49.77 -50.41 -77.53
C PRO A 72 -50.49 -50.55 -76.18
N VAL A 73 -50.72 -49.42 -75.51
CA VAL A 73 -51.52 -49.28 -74.30
C VAL A 73 -52.86 -48.68 -74.69
N VAL A 74 -53.96 -49.28 -74.27
CA VAL A 74 -55.31 -48.72 -74.50
C VAL A 74 -55.55 -47.61 -73.49
N VAL A 75 -55.82 -46.40 -73.98
CA VAL A 75 -56.04 -45.20 -73.17
C VAL A 75 -57.37 -44.56 -73.54
N THR A 76 -58.26 -44.39 -72.56
CA THR A 76 -59.53 -43.70 -72.74
C THR A 76 -59.31 -42.19 -72.87
N VAL A 77 -59.78 -41.62 -73.97
CA VAL A 77 -59.73 -40.19 -74.29
C VAL A 77 -61.12 -39.59 -74.07
N LYS A 78 -61.20 -38.43 -73.41
CA LYS A 78 -62.45 -37.65 -73.25
C LYS A 78 -62.21 -36.16 -73.44
N GLY A 79 -63.06 -35.50 -74.22
CA GLY A 79 -62.85 -34.10 -74.64
C GLY A 79 -61.52 -33.91 -75.40
N GLY A 80 -61.04 -34.96 -76.08
CA GLY A 80 -59.69 -35.04 -76.66
C GLY A 80 -58.55 -35.22 -75.65
N GLN A 81 -58.78 -35.18 -74.33
CA GLN A 81 -57.72 -35.25 -73.31
C GLN A 81 -57.49 -36.69 -72.80
N PHE A 82 -56.25 -36.98 -72.38
CA PHE A 82 -55.89 -38.25 -71.75
C PHE A 82 -54.81 -38.10 -70.67
N THR A 83 -54.77 -39.09 -69.77
CA THR A 83 -53.76 -39.28 -68.72
C THR A 83 -53.29 -40.73 -68.77
N VAL A 84 -51.98 -40.97 -68.66
CA VAL A 84 -51.39 -42.32 -68.62
C VAL A 84 -50.17 -42.34 -67.70
N ASN A 85 -49.97 -43.44 -66.98
CA ASN A 85 -48.74 -43.67 -66.22
C ASN A 85 -47.82 -44.57 -67.05
N LEU A 86 -46.81 -43.95 -67.67
CA LEU A 86 -45.75 -44.65 -68.39
C LEU A 86 -44.95 -45.51 -67.42
N GLY A 87 -44.58 -46.72 -67.84
CA GLY A 87 -43.85 -47.68 -67.01
C GLY A 87 -44.73 -48.60 -66.18
N ALA A 88 -46.07 -48.51 -66.28
CA ALA A 88 -46.98 -49.34 -65.49
C ALA A 88 -46.96 -50.81 -65.91
N THR A 89 -46.72 -51.10 -67.19
CA THR A 89 -46.62 -52.45 -67.77
C THR A 89 -45.16 -52.87 -67.97
N VAL A 90 -44.33 -51.94 -68.47
CA VAL A 90 -42.89 -52.15 -68.68
C VAL A 90 -42.12 -51.14 -67.84
N PRO A 91 -41.72 -51.45 -66.58
CA PRO A 91 -41.11 -50.48 -65.67
C PRO A 91 -39.92 -49.71 -66.26
N ILE A 92 -39.90 -48.39 -66.05
CA ILE A 92 -38.78 -47.55 -66.51
C ILE A 92 -37.61 -47.77 -65.54
N ALA A 93 -36.58 -48.47 -66.00
CA ALA A 93 -35.35 -48.65 -65.23
C ALA A 93 -34.58 -47.32 -65.12
N PRO A 94 -34.08 -46.92 -63.93
CA PRO A 94 -33.30 -45.69 -63.77
C PRO A 94 -32.12 -45.58 -64.75
N THR A 95 -31.47 -46.71 -65.06
CA THR A 95 -30.36 -46.80 -66.01
C THR A 95 -30.75 -46.47 -67.46
N ALA A 96 -32.01 -46.69 -67.87
CA ALA A 96 -32.50 -46.33 -69.20
C ALA A 96 -32.58 -44.80 -69.39
N LEU A 97 -32.69 -44.04 -68.30
CA LEU A 97 -32.61 -42.57 -68.31
C LEU A 97 -31.18 -42.06 -68.03
N ALA A 98 -30.35 -42.83 -67.33
CA ALA A 98 -28.98 -42.45 -67.02
C ALA A 98 -28.11 -42.25 -68.27
N ALA A 99 -28.30 -43.08 -69.30
CA ALA A 99 -27.60 -42.97 -70.58
C ALA A 99 -28.07 -41.78 -71.47
N LEU A 100 -29.11 -41.02 -71.06
CA LEU A 100 -29.73 -39.99 -71.90
C LEU A 100 -29.46 -38.57 -71.37
N ALA A 101 -28.53 -37.85 -72.01
CA ALA A 101 -28.22 -36.46 -71.68
C ALA A 101 -29.44 -35.50 -71.83
N GLN A 102 -30.35 -35.79 -72.76
CA GLN A 102 -31.68 -35.18 -72.86
C GLN A 102 -32.69 -36.26 -73.26
N THR A 103 -33.89 -36.25 -72.66
CA THR A 103 -34.92 -37.27 -72.89
C THR A 103 -36.12 -36.69 -73.65
N TRP A 104 -36.53 -37.39 -74.70
CA TRP A 104 -37.63 -37.02 -75.58
C TRP A 104 -38.70 -38.12 -75.58
N LEU A 105 -39.96 -37.74 -75.34
CA LEU A 105 -41.12 -38.62 -75.44
C LEU A 105 -41.66 -38.62 -76.87
N GLY A 106 -41.63 -39.79 -77.52
CA GLY A 106 -42.37 -40.08 -78.75
C GLY A 106 -43.70 -40.77 -78.44
N ILE A 107 -44.72 -40.45 -79.23
CA ILE A 107 -46.08 -41.02 -79.12
C ILE A 107 -46.57 -41.38 -80.52
N ALA A 108 -47.08 -42.59 -80.71
CA ALA A 108 -47.78 -43.03 -81.92
C ALA A 108 -49.22 -43.46 -81.56
N VAL A 109 -50.17 -43.18 -82.45
CA VAL A 109 -51.60 -43.53 -82.29
C VAL A 109 -51.93 -44.65 -83.27
N GLY A 110 -52.30 -45.82 -82.78
CA GLY A 110 -52.62 -46.98 -83.61
C GLY A 110 -51.46 -47.37 -84.54
N ALA A 111 -51.69 -47.27 -85.86
CA ALA A 111 -50.71 -47.55 -86.91
C ALA A 111 -50.13 -46.29 -87.57
N ASP A 112 -50.49 -45.09 -87.08
CA ASP A 112 -50.02 -43.83 -87.64
C ASP A 112 -48.52 -43.58 -87.33
N PRO A 113 -47.79 -42.81 -88.16
CA PRO A 113 -46.41 -42.44 -87.89
C PRO A 113 -46.22 -41.76 -86.52
N GLU A 114 -45.07 -42.01 -85.87
CA GLU A 114 -44.73 -41.39 -84.58
C GLU A 114 -44.78 -39.86 -84.68
N LEU A 115 -45.53 -39.22 -83.78
CA LEU A 115 -45.72 -37.77 -83.74
C LEU A 115 -44.42 -37.06 -83.33
N PRO A 116 -44.23 -35.78 -83.72
CA PRO A 116 -43.03 -35.00 -83.35
C PRO A 116 -42.78 -34.99 -81.84
N ARG A 117 -41.63 -35.55 -81.44
CA ARG A 117 -41.30 -35.83 -80.04
C ARG A 117 -41.24 -34.57 -79.19
N LYS A 118 -41.56 -34.70 -77.90
CA LYS A 118 -41.53 -33.61 -76.92
C LYS A 118 -40.47 -33.87 -75.85
N SER A 119 -39.66 -32.86 -75.55
CA SER A 119 -38.64 -32.91 -74.49
C SER A 119 -39.29 -33.04 -73.12
N LEU A 120 -38.75 -33.92 -72.27
CA LEU A 120 -39.16 -34.06 -70.87
C LEU A 120 -38.27 -33.21 -69.96
N GLY A 121 -38.87 -32.68 -68.88
CA GLY A 121 -38.18 -31.88 -67.87
C GLY A 121 -37.49 -32.73 -66.79
N SER A 122 -36.93 -32.04 -65.79
CA SER A 122 -36.18 -32.64 -64.66
C SER A 122 -36.98 -33.68 -63.85
N THR A 123 -38.31 -33.62 -63.87
CA THR A 123 -39.18 -34.59 -63.18
C THR A 123 -39.03 -36.02 -63.69
N ALA A 124 -38.74 -36.23 -64.98
CA ALA A 124 -38.45 -37.57 -65.51
C ALA A 124 -37.13 -38.12 -64.93
N TYR A 125 -36.14 -37.26 -64.73
CA TYR A 125 -34.84 -37.61 -64.16
C TYR A 125 -34.86 -37.84 -62.65
N ALA A 126 -35.94 -37.47 -61.94
CA ALA A 126 -36.09 -37.79 -60.51
C ALA A 126 -36.03 -39.31 -60.24
N LEU A 127 -36.40 -40.14 -61.22
CA LEU A 127 -36.25 -41.60 -61.18
C LEU A 127 -34.79 -42.07 -60.96
N ARG A 128 -33.79 -41.24 -61.28
CA ARG A 128 -32.37 -41.54 -61.05
C ARG A 128 -31.94 -41.38 -59.60
N SER A 129 -32.71 -40.73 -58.73
CA SER A 129 -32.36 -40.64 -57.30
C SER A 129 -32.37 -41.99 -56.57
N ALA A 130 -32.87 -43.04 -57.24
CA ALA A 130 -32.77 -44.43 -56.78
C ALA A 130 -31.35 -45.04 -56.91
N VAL A 131 -30.41 -44.37 -57.61
CA VAL A 131 -29.03 -44.83 -57.83
C VAL A 131 -28.07 -43.67 -57.64
N ALA A 132 -27.12 -43.80 -56.71
CA ALA A 132 -26.00 -42.89 -56.61
C ALA A 132 -24.94 -43.27 -57.65
N GLU A 133 -24.89 -42.53 -58.77
CA GLU A 133 -24.02 -42.86 -59.91
C GLU A 133 -22.57 -42.38 -59.76
N GLY A 134 -22.31 -41.51 -58.78
CA GLY A 134 -20.96 -41.04 -58.45
C GLY A 134 -20.98 -40.18 -57.18
N VAL A 135 -19.84 -40.11 -56.50
CA VAL A 135 -19.62 -39.20 -55.39
C VAL A 135 -18.37 -38.38 -55.72
N ASP A 136 -18.54 -37.08 -55.94
CA ASP A 136 -17.44 -36.18 -56.24
C ASP A 136 -16.87 -35.64 -54.92
N CYS A 137 -15.69 -36.13 -54.54
CA CYS A 137 -15.08 -35.86 -53.26
C CYS A 137 -13.55 -35.84 -53.36
N SER A 138 -12.95 -34.74 -52.92
CA SER A 138 -11.51 -34.62 -52.77
C SER A 138 -11.00 -35.59 -51.69
N GLY A 139 -10.34 -36.67 -52.10
CA GLY A 139 -9.74 -37.67 -51.21
C GLY A 139 -10.38 -39.06 -51.23
N CYS A 140 -11.40 -39.28 -52.06
CA CYS A 140 -11.99 -40.62 -52.22
C CYS A 140 -11.10 -41.54 -53.05
N ILE A 141 -11.02 -42.82 -52.64
CA ILE A 141 -10.16 -43.85 -53.24
C ILE A 141 -10.86 -44.43 -54.48
N SER A 142 -10.16 -44.51 -55.62
CA SER A 142 -10.74 -45.11 -56.84
C SER A 142 -10.87 -46.63 -56.74
N ALA A 143 -11.76 -47.22 -57.53
CA ALA A 143 -12.05 -48.65 -57.46
C ALA A 143 -10.82 -49.54 -57.79
N GLU A 144 -9.86 -49.06 -58.59
CA GLU A 144 -8.62 -49.79 -58.89
C GLU A 144 -7.64 -49.86 -57.70
N LEU A 145 -7.79 -48.98 -56.70
CA LEU A 145 -6.97 -48.97 -55.48
C LEU A 145 -7.55 -49.85 -54.35
N LEU A 146 -8.68 -50.53 -54.59
CA LEU A 146 -9.30 -51.46 -53.65
C LEU A 146 -8.89 -52.91 -53.99
N ASP A 147 -8.22 -53.59 -53.06
CA ASP A 147 -7.82 -55.00 -53.22
C ASP A 147 -9.07 -55.89 -53.46
N PRO A 148 -9.15 -56.66 -54.57
CA PRO A 148 -10.25 -57.58 -54.81
C PRO A 148 -10.50 -58.60 -53.69
N LYS A 149 -9.48 -58.94 -52.89
CA LYS A 149 -9.63 -59.81 -51.70
C LYS A 149 -10.36 -59.11 -50.55
N MET A 150 -10.21 -57.79 -50.41
CA MET A 150 -10.97 -56.99 -49.45
C MET A 150 -12.44 -56.85 -49.87
N LEU A 151 -12.74 -56.78 -51.18
CA LEU A 151 -14.12 -56.76 -51.67
C LEU A 151 -14.80 -58.14 -51.68
N ALA A 152 -14.06 -59.23 -51.75
CA ALA A 152 -14.62 -60.58 -51.77
C ALA A 152 -15.48 -60.92 -50.52
N GLY A 153 -15.21 -60.28 -49.38
CA GLY A 153 -16.00 -60.42 -48.15
C GLY A 153 -17.24 -59.50 -48.06
N LEU A 154 -17.32 -58.45 -48.88
CA LEU A 154 -18.44 -57.49 -48.88
C LEU A 154 -19.48 -57.79 -49.97
N ALA A 155 -19.16 -58.68 -50.91
CA ALA A 155 -19.91 -58.89 -52.14
C ALA A 155 -20.75 -60.20 -52.17
N LYS A 156 -21.29 -60.66 -51.03
CA LYS A 156 -22.40 -61.63 -51.02
C LYS A 156 -23.44 -61.37 -49.92
N SER A 157 -24.70 -61.32 -50.36
CA SER A 157 -25.94 -61.64 -49.63
C SER A 157 -26.10 -61.05 -48.21
N SER A 158 -26.83 -59.94 -48.13
CA SER A 158 -28.18 -59.82 -47.53
C SER A 158 -28.55 -60.48 -46.18
N ASP A 159 -27.63 -61.09 -45.43
CA ASP A 159 -27.95 -61.82 -44.20
C ASP A 159 -27.53 -61.01 -42.96
N LEU A 160 -28.51 -60.59 -42.15
CA LEU A 160 -28.27 -59.76 -40.95
C LEU A 160 -27.75 -60.58 -39.75
N GLY A 161 -27.24 -61.80 -39.96
CA GLY A 161 -26.81 -62.72 -38.90
C GLY A 161 -25.51 -62.33 -38.18
N ASP A 162 -24.56 -61.74 -38.92
CA ASP A 162 -23.20 -61.45 -38.41
C ASP A 162 -23.03 -60.02 -37.86
N PHE A 163 -24.12 -59.24 -37.76
CA PHE A 163 -24.09 -57.99 -37.00
C PHE A 163 -23.88 -58.29 -35.52
N VAL A 164 -22.66 -58.01 -35.05
CA VAL A 164 -22.23 -58.08 -33.66
C VAL A 164 -23.31 -57.51 -32.73
N LYS A 165 -23.92 -58.39 -31.93
CA LYS A 165 -24.74 -57.99 -30.78
C LYS A 165 -23.92 -57.02 -29.92
N ALA A 166 -24.56 -56.01 -29.34
CA ALA A 166 -23.90 -54.91 -28.62
C ALA A 166 -22.85 -55.32 -27.57
N ALA A 167 -22.87 -56.57 -27.09
CA ALA A 167 -21.88 -57.20 -26.23
C ALA A 167 -20.45 -57.35 -26.80
N ALA A 168 -20.21 -57.15 -28.11
CA ALA A 168 -18.83 -57.11 -28.66
C ALA A 168 -18.53 -55.86 -29.50
N LEU A 169 -19.29 -54.77 -29.30
CA LEU A 169 -18.84 -53.44 -29.70
C LEU A 169 -17.60 -53.05 -28.87
N SER A 170 -16.66 -52.32 -29.47
CA SER A 170 -15.55 -51.73 -28.72
C SER A 170 -16.11 -50.82 -27.62
N LYS A 171 -15.48 -50.83 -26.45
CA LYS A 171 -16.01 -50.21 -25.22
C LYS A 171 -16.33 -48.72 -25.40
N ILE A 172 -15.56 -48.00 -26.22
CA ILE A 172 -15.80 -46.62 -26.67
C ILE A 172 -17.19 -46.39 -27.26
N ALA A 173 -17.74 -47.35 -28.02
CA ALA A 173 -19.03 -47.21 -28.70
C ALA A 173 -20.22 -47.30 -27.73
N ALA A 174 -19.99 -47.76 -26.50
CA ALA A 174 -20.99 -47.76 -25.42
C ALA A 174 -20.77 -46.61 -24.42
N SER A 175 -19.50 -46.24 -24.14
CA SER A 175 -19.17 -45.21 -23.14
C SER A 175 -19.07 -43.79 -23.70
N GLY A 176 -18.62 -43.63 -24.94
CA GLY A 176 -18.14 -42.35 -25.48
C GLY A 176 -16.82 -41.86 -24.86
N ASP A 177 -16.24 -42.59 -23.90
CA ASP A 177 -15.04 -42.19 -23.16
C ASP A 177 -13.76 -42.37 -24.00
N TYR A 178 -13.08 -41.28 -24.34
CA TYR A 178 -11.86 -41.28 -25.19
C TYR A 178 -10.79 -42.34 -24.80
N LYS A 179 -10.67 -42.68 -23.51
CA LYS A 179 -9.76 -43.72 -22.98
C LYS A 179 -10.02 -45.14 -23.49
N ASP A 180 -11.22 -45.42 -23.99
CA ASP A 180 -11.64 -46.73 -24.47
C ASP A 180 -11.30 -46.95 -25.98
N LEU A 181 -10.64 -45.99 -26.63
CA LEU A 181 -10.06 -46.12 -27.97
C LEU A 181 -8.73 -46.86 -27.93
N ALA A 182 -8.66 -48.03 -28.58
CA ALA A 182 -7.41 -48.75 -28.79
C ALA A 182 -6.47 -47.95 -29.72
N GLY A 183 -5.23 -47.74 -29.29
CA GLY A 183 -4.24 -46.96 -30.07
C GLY A 183 -4.47 -45.45 -30.07
N ALA A 184 -5.30 -44.91 -29.16
CA ALA A 184 -5.47 -43.47 -29.02
C ALA A 184 -4.12 -42.75 -28.80
N PRO A 185 -3.86 -41.64 -29.50
CA PRO A 185 -2.65 -40.85 -29.24
C PRO A 185 -2.68 -40.35 -27.79
N LYS A 186 -1.54 -40.47 -27.10
CA LYS A 186 -1.37 -39.97 -25.73
C LYS A 186 -1.53 -38.44 -25.76
N LEU A 187 -2.69 -37.97 -25.34
CA LEU A 187 -2.94 -36.55 -25.16
C LEU A 187 -2.03 -36.02 -24.04
N ALA A 188 -1.63 -34.75 -24.14
CA ALA A 188 -1.02 -34.05 -23.02
C ALA A 188 -2.05 -33.89 -21.88
N ASP A 189 -1.60 -33.98 -20.63
CA ASP A 189 -2.50 -34.12 -19.47
C ASP A 189 -3.51 -32.95 -19.37
N VAL A 190 -3.12 -31.73 -19.79
CA VAL A 190 -4.00 -30.55 -19.92
C VAL A 190 -5.28 -30.79 -20.73
N ALA A 191 -5.24 -31.61 -21.78
CA ALA A 191 -6.39 -31.89 -22.62
C ALA A 191 -7.41 -32.84 -21.93
N LEU A 192 -7.00 -33.48 -20.84
CA LEU A 192 -7.84 -34.36 -20.03
C LEU A 192 -8.39 -33.64 -18.78
N THR A 193 -7.62 -32.72 -18.20
CA THR A 193 -7.96 -32.06 -16.93
C THR A 193 -8.51 -30.64 -17.08
N GLY A 194 -8.18 -29.94 -18.17
CA GLY A 194 -8.38 -28.49 -18.29
C GLY A 194 -7.50 -27.64 -17.37
N SER A 195 -6.57 -28.26 -16.63
CA SER A 195 -5.68 -27.58 -15.68
C SER A 195 -4.56 -26.84 -16.41
N PHE A 196 -4.40 -25.55 -16.14
CA PHE A 196 -3.24 -24.79 -16.60
C PHE A 196 -1.90 -25.35 -16.07
N GLY A 197 -1.93 -26.09 -14.95
CA GLY A 197 -0.77 -26.78 -14.40
C GLY A 197 -0.13 -27.79 -15.37
N ASP A 198 -0.90 -28.33 -16.30
CA ASP A 198 -0.57 -29.54 -17.04
C ASP A 198 -0.02 -29.25 -18.45
N LEU A 199 0.18 -27.96 -18.77
CA LEU A 199 0.90 -27.52 -19.96
C LEU A 199 2.41 -27.73 -19.81
N VAL A 200 3.04 -28.41 -20.76
CA VAL A 200 4.49 -28.34 -21.00
C VAL A 200 4.84 -27.10 -21.81
N ASP A 201 6.09 -26.62 -21.71
CA ASP A 201 6.63 -25.47 -22.44
C ASP A 201 5.78 -24.19 -22.36
N LYS A 202 5.19 -23.95 -21.18
CA LYS A 202 4.43 -22.73 -20.85
C LYS A 202 5.25 -21.47 -21.21
N PRO A 203 4.65 -20.44 -21.81
CA PRO A 203 5.30 -19.14 -21.97
C PRO A 203 5.81 -18.61 -20.63
N VAL A 204 7.07 -18.18 -20.57
CA VAL A 204 7.64 -17.54 -19.38
C VAL A 204 6.98 -16.16 -19.22
N VAL A 205 5.94 -16.07 -18.39
CA VAL A 205 5.26 -14.81 -18.08
C VAL A 205 6.16 -13.94 -17.21
N PRO A 206 6.58 -12.73 -17.65
CA PRO A 206 7.28 -11.78 -16.81
C PRO A 206 6.29 -10.75 -16.23
N LYS A 207 6.24 -10.43 -14.93
CA LYS A 207 6.94 -10.95 -13.74
C LYS A 207 6.12 -10.56 -12.49
N ALA A 208 6.21 -11.36 -11.43
CA ALA A 208 6.30 -10.85 -10.05
C ALA A 208 7.56 -11.47 -9.43
N GLY A 209 8.36 -10.71 -8.68
CA GLY A 209 9.60 -11.23 -8.07
C GLY A 209 10.69 -11.67 -9.05
N SER A 210 11.38 -10.72 -9.71
CA SER A 210 12.48 -10.97 -10.67
C SER A 210 13.51 -12.03 -10.28
N ALA A 211 13.80 -12.14 -8.99
CA ALA A 211 14.82 -13.03 -8.42
C ALA A 211 14.22 -14.12 -7.50
N CYS A 212 12.89 -14.23 -7.42
CA CYS A 212 12.19 -15.35 -6.77
C CYS A 212 11.55 -16.32 -7.76
N GLY A 213 11.09 -15.85 -8.93
CA GLY A 213 10.43 -16.70 -9.93
C GLY A 213 8.91 -16.73 -9.79
N THR A 214 8.25 -17.29 -10.81
CA THR A 214 6.78 -17.21 -10.97
C THR A 214 6.04 -18.00 -9.90
N GLY A 215 5.06 -17.36 -9.25
CA GLY A 215 4.27 -17.95 -8.15
C GLY A 215 4.93 -17.80 -6.77
N LEU A 216 6.20 -17.39 -6.72
CA LEU A 216 6.92 -17.15 -5.47
C LEU A 216 6.93 -15.66 -5.13
N VAL A 217 6.61 -15.34 -3.88
CA VAL A 217 6.76 -13.99 -3.32
C VAL A 217 8.05 -13.90 -2.51
N VAL A 218 8.62 -12.70 -2.43
CA VAL A 218 9.77 -12.44 -1.55
C VAL A 218 9.28 -12.57 -0.12
N LYS A 219 9.79 -13.57 0.60
CA LYS A 219 9.71 -13.63 2.05
C LYS A 219 10.78 -12.72 2.65
N GLY A 220 12.03 -12.83 2.20
CA GLY A 220 13.12 -12.07 2.80
C GLY A 220 14.30 -11.76 1.89
N ILE A 221 15.31 -11.11 2.48
CA ILE A 221 16.64 -10.94 1.88
C ILE A 221 17.65 -11.60 2.83
N LYS A 222 18.47 -12.52 2.31
CA LYS A 222 19.48 -13.23 3.10
C LYS A 222 20.71 -12.36 3.29
N ALA A 223 21.56 -12.74 4.25
CA ALA A 223 22.81 -12.02 4.57
C ALA A 223 23.82 -11.94 3.39
N ASP A 224 23.68 -12.79 2.36
CA ASP A 224 24.46 -12.75 1.13
C ASP A 224 23.85 -11.85 0.03
N GLY A 225 22.72 -11.20 0.31
CA GLY A 225 21.98 -10.35 -0.64
C GLY A 225 21.05 -11.12 -1.58
N SER A 226 20.98 -12.45 -1.51
CA SER A 226 20.01 -13.24 -2.28
C SER A 226 18.61 -13.15 -1.67
N LEU A 227 17.57 -13.34 -2.49
CA LEU A 227 16.19 -13.35 -2.00
C LEU A 227 15.86 -14.69 -1.34
N ASP A 228 15.05 -14.63 -0.28
CA ASP A 228 14.33 -15.77 0.28
C ASP A 228 12.87 -15.72 -0.17
N CYS A 229 12.33 -16.85 -0.62
CA CYS A 229 11.15 -16.88 -1.47
C CYS A 229 10.18 -17.99 -1.04
N VAL A 230 8.88 -17.68 -0.99
CA VAL A 230 7.83 -18.64 -0.59
C VAL A 230 6.67 -18.65 -1.58
N ASP A 231 5.95 -19.76 -1.65
CA ASP A 231 4.76 -19.91 -2.50
C ASP A 231 3.64 -18.96 -2.05
N GLY A 232 3.29 -18.01 -2.90
CA GLY A 232 2.23 -17.03 -2.66
C GLY A 232 0.83 -17.54 -3.02
N SER A 233 0.69 -18.76 -3.57
CA SER A 233 -0.57 -19.27 -4.12
C SER A 233 -1.41 -20.11 -3.14
N THR A 234 -0.82 -20.59 -2.03
CA THR A 234 -1.42 -21.70 -1.25
C THR A 234 -2.04 -21.33 0.11
N SER A 235 -1.62 -20.26 0.80
CA SER A 235 -2.31 -19.76 2.01
C SER A 235 -1.75 -18.43 2.51
N ALA A 236 -2.59 -17.58 3.11
CA ALA A 236 -2.13 -16.45 3.92
C ALA A 236 -1.29 -16.88 5.15
N ALA A 237 -1.39 -18.15 5.58
CA ALA A 237 -0.54 -18.72 6.63
C ALA A 237 0.89 -19.04 6.15
N ASN A 238 1.14 -19.06 4.84
CA ASN A 238 2.49 -19.24 4.26
C ASN A 238 3.22 -17.91 4.08
N LEU A 239 2.50 -16.80 4.17
CA LEU A 239 3.07 -15.46 4.16
C LEU A 239 3.59 -15.07 5.55
N PRO A 240 4.71 -14.34 5.62
CA PRO A 240 5.11 -13.61 6.83
C PRO A 240 3.97 -12.76 7.42
N LYS A 241 3.88 -12.70 8.76
CA LYS A 241 2.80 -11.96 9.45
C LYS A 241 3.02 -10.44 9.45
N ASP A 242 4.30 -10.06 9.53
CA ASP A 242 4.83 -8.80 9.05
C ASP A 242 5.69 -9.17 7.84
N GLY A 243 5.67 -8.37 6.77
CA GLY A 243 6.54 -8.63 5.61
C GLY A 243 7.86 -7.88 5.71
N LEU A 244 7.94 -6.90 6.60
CA LEU A 244 9.03 -5.94 6.64
C LEU A 244 10.25 -6.49 7.38
N ASP A 245 10.05 -7.33 8.40
CA ASP A 245 11.14 -7.99 9.14
C ASP A 245 11.84 -9.04 8.30
N GLU A 246 11.16 -9.97 7.65
CA GLU A 246 11.88 -10.89 6.76
C GLU A 246 12.51 -10.18 5.54
N ILE A 247 11.83 -9.21 4.88
CA ILE A 247 12.43 -8.43 3.77
C ILE A 247 13.67 -7.65 4.23
N SER A 248 13.68 -7.13 5.44
CA SER A 248 14.80 -6.36 5.99
C SER A 248 15.84 -7.21 6.75
N ASN A 249 15.70 -8.54 6.78
CA ASN A 249 16.53 -9.45 7.60
C ASN A 249 16.56 -9.06 9.10
N GLY A 250 15.39 -8.71 9.64
CA GLY A 250 15.17 -8.31 11.03
C GLY A 250 15.57 -6.86 11.36
N LEU A 251 15.99 -6.06 10.37
CA LEU A 251 16.42 -4.67 10.57
C LEU A 251 15.27 -3.68 10.79
N LEU A 252 14.08 -3.97 10.27
CA LEU A 252 12.85 -3.17 10.36
C LEU A 252 11.68 -4.08 10.73
N THR A 253 10.83 -3.73 11.69
CA THR A 253 9.60 -4.50 11.98
C THR A 253 8.40 -3.62 12.31
N THR A 254 7.22 -4.10 11.95
CA THR A 254 5.89 -3.62 12.35
C THR A 254 5.24 -4.49 13.44
N GLN A 255 5.91 -5.55 13.92
CA GLN A 255 5.43 -6.36 15.05
C GLN A 255 5.88 -5.77 16.39
N PHE A 256 4.94 -5.57 17.32
CA PHE A 256 5.23 -5.02 18.65
C PHE A 256 4.52 -5.83 19.74
N THR A 257 5.20 -6.05 20.86
CA THR A 257 4.54 -6.51 22.10
C THR A 257 4.29 -5.31 22.99
N GLU A 258 3.04 -4.88 23.05
CA GLU A 258 2.60 -3.71 23.82
C GLU A 258 1.97 -4.22 25.12
N SER A 259 2.56 -3.83 26.27
CA SER A 259 2.18 -4.33 27.59
C SER A 259 1.79 -3.18 28.50
N VAL A 260 0.56 -3.22 29.01
CA VAL A 260 0.05 -2.27 30.00
C VAL A 260 -0.12 -3.02 31.32
N ALA A 261 0.62 -2.59 32.33
CA ALA A 261 0.49 -3.09 33.69
C ALA A 261 -0.29 -2.10 34.56
N SER A 262 -0.93 -2.59 35.62
CA SER A 262 -1.48 -1.70 36.64
C SER A 262 -0.38 -0.86 37.29
N VAL A 263 -0.65 0.44 37.40
CA VAL A 263 0.22 1.43 38.05
C VAL A 263 -0.17 1.73 39.49
N LYS A 264 -1.20 1.05 40.02
CA LYS A 264 -1.66 1.25 41.40
C LYS A 264 -0.70 0.58 42.39
N THR A 265 -0.60 1.16 43.57
CA THR A 265 0.02 0.49 44.72
C THR A 265 -0.71 -0.83 45.03
N PRO A 266 -0.03 -1.88 45.52
CA PRO A 266 -0.64 -3.18 45.78
C PRO A 266 -1.96 -3.10 46.55
N ILE A 267 -3.02 -3.64 45.96
CA ILE A 267 -4.40 -3.50 46.43
C ILE A 267 -4.69 -4.64 47.42
N ASP A 268 -5.03 -4.29 48.65
CA ASP A 268 -5.36 -5.29 49.68
C ASP A 268 -6.63 -6.07 49.31
N ILE A 269 -6.58 -7.39 49.48
CA ILE A 269 -7.75 -8.28 49.39
C ILE A 269 -8.29 -8.46 50.83
N ALA A 270 -9.61 -8.43 51.00
CA ALA A 270 -10.26 -8.68 52.28
C ALA A 270 -10.60 -10.16 52.44
N ASP A 271 -10.36 -10.72 53.63
CA ASP A 271 -10.76 -12.09 53.97
C ASP A 271 -12.29 -12.25 53.88
N ALA A 272 -12.74 -13.40 53.39
CA ALA A 272 -14.15 -13.75 53.23
C ALA A 272 -14.99 -12.65 52.55
N PHE A 273 -14.48 -12.11 51.42
CA PHE A 273 -15.14 -11.06 50.64
C PHE A 273 -15.54 -11.51 49.22
N PRO A 274 -16.70 -12.20 49.06
CA PRO A 274 -17.12 -12.79 47.78
C PRO A 274 -17.40 -11.79 46.64
N ALA A 275 -17.64 -10.52 46.97
CA ALA A 275 -17.78 -9.45 45.97
C ALA A 275 -16.43 -9.13 45.29
N GLY A 276 -15.33 -9.34 46.00
CA GLY A 276 -13.97 -9.12 45.54
C GLY A 276 -13.56 -7.66 45.40
N VAL A 277 -12.25 -7.45 45.36
CA VAL A 277 -11.63 -6.16 45.06
C VAL A 277 -11.29 -6.10 43.58
N SER A 278 -11.53 -4.95 42.96
CA SER A 278 -11.34 -4.77 41.51
C SER A 278 -10.20 -3.81 41.19
N ASP A 279 -9.55 -4.08 40.07
CA ASP A 279 -8.61 -3.17 39.45
C ASP A 279 -8.85 -3.06 37.94
N ALA A 280 -8.49 -1.93 37.34
CA ALA A 280 -8.77 -1.63 35.95
C ALA A 280 -7.60 -0.86 35.32
N ILE A 281 -7.30 -1.20 34.07
CA ILE A 281 -6.28 -0.55 33.23
C ILE A 281 -6.91 -0.16 31.89
N ASP A 282 -6.57 1.03 31.39
CA ASP A 282 -6.98 1.47 30.06
C ASP A 282 -5.95 1.04 29.03
N PHE A 283 -6.35 0.15 28.12
CA PHE A 283 -5.48 -0.34 27.06
C PHE A 283 -5.64 0.55 25.82
N LEU A 284 -4.57 1.22 25.41
CA LEU A 284 -4.63 2.18 24.31
C LEU A 284 -4.77 1.50 22.94
N ASP A 285 -4.96 2.32 21.90
CA ASP A 285 -5.11 1.89 20.52
C ASP A 285 -3.76 1.48 19.91
N PHE A 286 -3.35 0.24 20.17
CA PHE A 286 -2.10 -0.33 19.66
C PHE A 286 -2.26 -1.12 18.34
N GLY A 287 -3.48 -1.25 17.83
CA GLY A 287 -3.79 -1.99 16.60
C GLY A 287 -4.36 -3.39 16.84
N ILE A 288 -4.25 -4.26 15.84
CA ILE A 288 -4.89 -5.58 15.84
C ILE A 288 -4.02 -6.60 16.59
N ALA A 289 -4.63 -7.31 17.54
CA ALA A 289 -3.98 -8.36 18.33
C ALA A 289 -3.70 -9.62 17.48
N GLN A 290 -2.41 -9.94 17.32
CA GLN A 290 -1.92 -11.24 16.89
C GLN A 290 -1.78 -12.24 18.05
N ALA A 291 -1.54 -11.73 19.25
CA ALA A 291 -1.45 -12.49 20.49
C ALA A 291 -1.98 -11.63 21.65
N LEU A 292 -2.59 -12.25 22.65
CA LEU A 292 -3.04 -11.60 23.89
C LEU A 292 -2.61 -12.50 25.06
N THR A 293 -2.03 -11.90 26.10
CA THR A 293 -1.63 -12.55 27.35
C THR A 293 -2.04 -11.69 28.54
N ILE A 294 -2.65 -12.31 29.55
CA ILE A 294 -3.02 -11.69 30.82
C ILE A 294 -2.08 -12.25 31.90
N SER A 295 -1.31 -11.41 32.56
CA SER A 295 -0.39 -11.84 33.63
C SER A 295 -0.88 -11.35 34.99
N LEU A 296 -0.79 -12.22 36.01
CA LEU A 296 -1.22 -11.95 37.39
C LEU A 296 -0.06 -12.16 38.37
N ASP A 297 0.04 -11.29 39.37
CA ASP A 297 0.83 -11.47 40.59
C ASP A 297 -0.05 -11.14 41.81
N ILE A 298 -0.57 -12.18 42.45
CA ILE A 298 -1.49 -12.09 43.60
C ILE A 298 -0.91 -12.92 44.74
N THR A 299 -1.00 -12.39 45.96
CA THR A 299 -0.72 -13.14 47.20
C THR A 299 -1.97 -13.20 48.06
N ASN A 300 -2.14 -14.27 48.84
CA ASN A 300 -3.25 -14.52 49.79
C ASN A 300 -2.79 -15.67 50.73
N SER A 301 -3.38 -15.86 51.90
CA SER A 301 -2.98 -16.92 52.83
C SER A 301 -3.21 -18.32 52.27
N ASP A 302 -4.24 -18.48 51.42
CA ASP A 302 -4.58 -19.73 50.77
C ASP A 302 -5.30 -19.49 49.43
N ILE A 303 -4.54 -19.49 48.34
CA ILE A 303 -5.07 -19.29 46.98
C ILE A 303 -6.12 -20.35 46.57
N SER A 304 -6.25 -21.48 47.28
CA SER A 304 -7.39 -22.40 47.05
C SER A 304 -8.75 -21.79 47.41
N LYS A 305 -8.78 -20.59 47.99
CA LYS A 305 -9.98 -19.84 48.40
C LYS A 305 -10.25 -18.61 47.53
N ILE A 306 -9.38 -18.27 46.57
CA ILE A 306 -9.57 -17.09 45.72
C ILE A 306 -10.21 -17.42 44.37
N ARG A 307 -10.92 -16.43 43.83
CA ARG A 307 -11.43 -16.42 42.45
C ARG A 307 -10.95 -15.17 41.74
N VAL A 308 -10.40 -15.33 40.54
CA VAL A 308 -10.00 -14.22 39.66
C VAL A 308 -10.86 -14.22 38.40
N THR A 309 -11.58 -13.12 38.21
CA THR A 309 -12.41 -12.87 37.02
C THR A 309 -11.88 -11.65 36.28
N LEU A 310 -11.53 -11.80 35.02
CA LEU A 310 -11.19 -10.72 34.10
C LEU A 310 -12.47 -10.25 33.39
N TYR A 311 -12.56 -8.96 33.11
CA TYR A 311 -13.57 -8.36 32.25
C TYR A 311 -12.86 -7.60 31.13
N ASP A 312 -13.33 -7.79 29.91
CA ASP A 312 -12.82 -7.10 28.73
C ASP A 312 -13.50 -5.73 28.50
N PRO A 313 -13.06 -4.94 27.51
CA PRO A 313 -13.67 -3.64 27.18
C PRO A 313 -15.14 -3.68 26.74
N GLN A 314 -15.72 -4.87 26.50
CA GLN A 314 -17.15 -5.06 26.24
C GLN A 314 -17.93 -5.50 27.49
N GLY A 315 -17.24 -5.69 28.63
CA GLY A 315 -17.81 -6.16 29.89
C GLY A 315 -18.00 -7.68 29.96
N LEU A 316 -17.48 -8.45 28.99
CA LEU A 316 -17.59 -9.90 29.02
C LEU A 316 -16.61 -10.50 30.04
N SER A 317 -17.12 -11.39 30.89
CA SER A 317 -16.37 -11.98 32.00
C SER A 317 -15.65 -13.28 31.62
N TYR A 318 -14.39 -13.40 32.02
CA TYR A 318 -13.54 -14.58 31.86
C TYR A 318 -13.02 -15.02 33.22
N LYS A 319 -13.31 -16.25 33.62
CA LYS A 319 -12.82 -16.78 34.90
C LYS A 319 -11.45 -17.41 34.67
N LEU A 320 -10.41 -16.74 35.16
CA LEU A 320 -9.01 -17.17 35.00
C LEU A 320 -8.60 -18.18 36.08
N TYR A 321 -9.13 -18.01 37.29
CA TYR A 321 -8.83 -18.85 38.44
C TYR A 321 -10.05 -18.97 39.36
N ASP A 322 -10.32 -20.15 39.90
CA ASP A 322 -11.40 -20.40 40.86
C ASP A 322 -11.00 -21.57 41.76
N GLN A 323 -10.57 -21.27 42.99
CA GLN A 323 -10.32 -22.27 44.04
C GLN A 323 -9.44 -23.47 43.58
N GLY A 324 -8.22 -23.17 43.17
CA GLY A 324 -7.24 -24.19 42.74
C GLY A 324 -6.54 -24.89 43.92
N SER A 325 -5.33 -25.39 43.69
CA SER A 325 -4.50 -25.98 44.76
C SER A 325 -4.10 -24.97 45.83
N SER A 326 -3.95 -25.41 47.07
CA SER A 326 -3.52 -24.55 48.18
C SER A 326 -2.08 -24.04 48.01
N GLY A 327 -1.84 -22.83 48.50
CA GLY A 327 -0.58 -22.11 48.34
C GLY A 327 -0.76 -20.62 48.66
N THR A 328 0.33 -19.84 48.68
CA THR A 328 0.30 -18.44 49.16
C THR A 328 0.48 -17.37 48.07
N ALA A 329 0.73 -17.78 46.82
CA ALA A 329 0.96 -16.87 45.70
C ALA A 329 0.46 -17.45 44.38
N LEU A 330 -0.32 -16.67 43.64
CA LEU A 330 -0.75 -16.92 42.28
C LEU A 330 0.06 -16.02 41.34
N LYS A 331 1.14 -16.58 40.77
CA LYS A 331 1.88 -15.97 39.66
C LYS A 331 1.58 -16.76 38.40
N ALA A 332 0.67 -16.24 37.58
CA ALA A 332 0.12 -16.95 36.43
C ALA A 332 0.15 -16.06 35.18
N SER A 333 0.09 -16.69 34.01
CA SER A 333 -0.10 -15.99 32.73
C SER A 333 -0.99 -16.82 31.83
N TYR A 334 -2.02 -16.17 31.27
CA TYR A 334 -3.07 -16.78 30.49
C TYR A 334 -3.04 -16.20 29.07
N LYS A 335 -2.71 -17.01 28.09
CA LYS A 335 -2.71 -16.64 26.68
C LYS A 335 -4.10 -16.80 26.09
N ALA A 336 -4.39 -16.11 25.00
CA ALA A 336 -5.65 -16.24 24.26
C ALA A 336 -5.99 -17.67 23.81
N THR A 337 -4.98 -18.52 23.66
CA THR A 337 -5.06 -19.93 23.27
C THR A 337 -5.26 -20.90 24.43
N ASP A 338 -5.13 -20.44 25.67
CA ASP A 338 -5.17 -21.31 26.84
C ASP A 338 -6.62 -21.60 27.26
N THR A 339 -6.88 -22.82 27.73
CA THR A 339 -8.18 -23.19 28.29
C THR A 339 -8.36 -22.51 29.65
N LEU A 340 -9.38 -21.66 29.77
CA LEU A 340 -9.73 -20.94 31.00
C LEU A 340 -10.72 -21.74 31.85
N VAL A 341 -10.90 -21.35 33.13
CA VAL A 341 -11.93 -21.95 34.00
C VAL A 341 -13.33 -21.62 33.49
N SER A 342 -13.53 -20.44 32.90
CA SER A 342 -14.72 -20.11 32.11
C SER A 342 -14.43 -18.97 31.12
N GLY A 343 -15.08 -19.01 29.95
CA GLY A 343 -14.87 -18.07 28.86
C GLY A 343 -13.74 -18.48 27.90
N ASN A 344 -13.55 -17.72 26.83
CA ASN A 344 -12.53 -17.98 25.80
C ASN A 344 -11.97 -16.66 25.25
N LEU A 345 -10.66 -16.44 25.41
CA LEU A 345 -9.97 -15.22 24.94
C LEU A 345 -9.53 -15.28 23.47
N SER A 346 -9.57 -16.44 22.80
CA SER A 346 -9.22 -16.58 21.37
C SER A 346 -9.95 -15.60 20.43
N PRO A 347 -11.23 -15.22 20.63
CA PRO A 347 -11.92 -14.23 19.79
C PRO A 347 -11.37 -12.80 19.87
N TRP A 348 -10.36 -12.53 20.72
CA TRP A 348 -9.61 -11.27 20.72
C TRP A 348 -8.48 -11.26 19.69
N ILE A 349 -8.01 -12.42 19.23
CA ILE A 349 -7.08 -12.52 18.10
C ILE A 349 -7.80 -12.04 16.83
N GLY A 350 -7.17 -11.12 16.10
CA GLY A 350 -7.80 -10.43 14.96
C GLY A 350 -8.68 -9.24 15.32
N LYS A 351 -8.78 -8.85 16.61
CA LYS A 351 -9.47 -7.63 17.07
C LYS A 351 -8.50 -6.60 17.65
N ASN A 352 -8.95 -5.36 17.71
CA ASN A 352 -8.23 -4.31 18.44
C ASN A 352 -8.56 -4.41 19.94
N ALA A 353 -7.55 -4.59 20.78
CA ALA A 353 -7.67 -4.80 22.23
C ALA A 353 -7.96 -3.52 23.05
N LYS A 354 -8.15 -2.38 22.38
CA LYS A 354 -8.39 -1.06 22.97
C LYS A 354 -9.57 -1.02 23.95
N GLY A 355 -9.38 -0.33 25.07
CA GLY A 355 -10.38 0.06 26.05
C GLY A 355 -10.07 -0.44 27.46
N LEU A 356 -11.05 -0.29 28.35
CA LEU A 356 -10.88 -0.60 29.77
C LEU A 356 -10.94 -2.11 30.03
N TRP A 357 -9.81 -2.71 30.38
CA TRP A 357 -9.76 -4.06 30.93
C TRP A 357 -9.81 -3.97 32.45
N SER A 358 -10.42 -4.96 33.11
CA SER A 358 -10.41 -5.02 34.59
C SER A 358 -10.35 -6.45 35.12
N ILE A 359 -9.87 -6.60 36.34
CA ILE A 359 -9.96 -7.85 37.10
C ILE A 359 -10.75 -7.61 38.39
N THR A 360 -11.43 -8.64 38.86
CA THR A 360 -11.94 -8.77 40.22
C THR A 360 -11.32 -9.99 40.86
N VAL A 361 -10.72 -9.80 42.04
CA VAL A 361 -10.16 -10.87 42.88
C VAL A 361 -11.00 -10.97 44.15
N ALA A 362 -11.73 -12.08 44.29
CA ALA A 362 -12.59 -12.35 45.44
C ALA A 362 -11.99 -13.47 46.29
N ASP A 363 -11.97 -13.27 47.61
CA ASP A 363 -11.79 -14.35 48.56
C ASP A 363 -13.17 -14.93 48.88
N VAL A 364 -13.40 -16.19 48.52
CA VAL A 364 -14.74 -16.81 48.54
C VAL A 364 -14.99 -17.70 49.75
N SER A 365 -14.02 -17.85 50.67
CA SER A 365 -14.23 -18.63 51.90
C SER A 365 -13.23 -18.23 52.99
N GLY A 366 -13.71 -17.88 54.19
CA GLY A 366 -12.85 -17.49 55.30
C GLY A 366 -13.60 -17.31 56.61
N VAL A 367 -12.92 -16.79 57.64
CA VAL A 367 -13.49 -16.62 58.99
C VAL A 367 -13.42 -15.13 59.33
N THR A 368 -14.52 -14.43 59.05
CA THR A 368 -14.64 -12.96 58.94
C THR A 368 -13.68 -12.11 59.78
N GLY A 369 -12.80 -11.36 59.10
CA GLY A 369 -12.32 -10.07 59.59
C GLY A 369 -10.82 -9.82 59.41
N GLY A 370 -10.40 -9.38 58.21
CA GLY A 370 -9.01 -8.97 57.99
C GLY A 370 -8.69 -8.58 56.56
N LYS A 371 -7.43 -8.19 56.35
CA LYS A 371 -6.80 -8.18 55.03
C LYS A 371 -6.12 -9.52 54.84
N ASP A 372 -6.56 -10.29 53.85
CA ASP A 372 -5.92 -11.55 53.48
C ASP A 372 -5.45 -11.48 52.02
N GLY A 373 -4.19 -11.06 51.87
CA GLY A 373 -3.55 -10.97 50.57
C GLY A 373 -3.62 -9.61 49.87
N LYS A 374 -3.05 -9.58 48.68
CA LYS A 374 -2.88 -8.40 47.82
C LYS A 374 -2.90 -8.78 46.34
N ILE A 375 -3.46 -7.91 45.52
CA ILE A 375 -3.07 -7.81 44.11
C ILE A 375 -1.75 -7.03 44.07
N ASN A 376 -0.63 -7.71 43.84
CA ASN A 376 0.69 -7.07 43.76
C ASN A 376 0.90 -6.40 42.40
N GLY A 377 0.33 -6.99 41.35
CA GLY A 377 0.28 -6.42 40.01
C GLY A 377 -0.45 -7.34 39.04
N TRP A 378 -0.86 -6.78 37.91
CA TRP A 378 -1.35 -7.53 36.76
C TRP A 378 -1.14 -6.71 35.49
N SER A 379 -1.17 -7.37 34.33
CA SER A 379 -1.03 -6.72 33.04
C SER A 379 -1.82 -7.39 31.93
N VAL A 380 -2.14 -6.59 30.91
CA VAL A 380 -2.58 -7.03 29.59
C VAL A 380 -1.40 -6.79 28.64
N SER A 381 -0.97 -7.83 27.93
CA SER A 381 0.09 -7.77 26.94
C SER A 381 -0.42 -8.27 25.59
N VAL A 382 -0.23 -7.48 24.55
CA VAL A 382 -0.75 -7.74 23.21
C VAL A 382 0.38 -7.70 22.20
N GLY A 383 0.60 -8.82 21.51
CA GLY A 383 1.38 -8.84 20.27
C GLY A 383 0.53 -8.24 19.16
N THR A 384 0.99 -7.17 18.51
CA THR A 384 0.25 -6.40 17.51
C THR A 384 0.98 -6.37 16.17
N LEU A 385 0.22 -6.23 15.08
CA LEU A 385 0.75 -5.72 13.81
C LEU A 385 0.40 -4.22 13.73
N SER A 386 1.41 -3.35 13.71
CA SER A 386 1.20 -1.90 13.69
C SER A 386 1.15 -1.37 12.26
N SER A 387 0.08 -0.66 11.92
CA SER A 387 0.02 0.19 10.71
C SER A 387 0.56 1.60 10.93
N GLN A 388 1.05 1.92 12.14
CA GLN A 388 1.42 3.28 12.56
C GLN A 388 2.87 3.41 13.04
N LYS A 389 3.53 2.28 13.36
CA LYS A 389 4.90 2.22 13.88
C LYS A 389 5.76 1.27 13.04
N VAL A 390 7.01 1.65 12.83
CA VAL A 390 8.08 0.76 12.38
C VAL A 390 9.23 0.92 13.37
N ALA A 391 9.74 -0.18 13.93
CA ALA A 391 10.97 -0.19 14.69
C ALA A 391 12.14 -0.48 13.74
N ALA A 392 13.22 0.27 13.84
CA ALA A 392 14.51 -0.08 13.24
C ALA A 392 15.43 -0.64 14.34
N THR A 393 15.94 -1.85 14.15
CA THR A 393 16.89 -2.50 15.08
C THR A 393 18.34 -2.22 14.72
N GLY A 394 18.61 -1.89 13.45
CA GLY A 394 19.91 -1.45 12.94
C GLY A 394 20.03 0.07 12.76
N LEU A 395 21.10 0.48 12.07
CA LEU A 395 21.32 1.89 11.71
C LEU A 395 20.32 2.33 10.62
N PHE A 396 19.48 3.33 10.93
CA PHE A 396 18.62 3.97 9.94
C PHE A 396 19.37 5.11 9.23
N GLN A 397 19.81 4.87 7.99
CA GLN A 397 20.51 5.87 7.16
C GLN A 397 19.60 6.37 6.02
N ALA A 398 19.26 7.66 6.05
CA ALA A 398 18.44 8.31 5.03
C ALA A 398 19.26 9.31 4.19
N ASN A 399 19.73 8.87 3.02
CA ASN A 399 20.57 9.70 2.13
C ASN A 399 19.85 10.92 1.54
N GLY A 400 18.51 10.88 1.46
CA GLY A 400 17.67 12.00 1.01
C GLY A 400 17.26 12.97 2.13
N GLY A 401 17.78 12.80 3.35
CA GLY A 401 17.32 13.49 4.55
C GLY A 401 16.10 12.83 5.21
N PHE A 402 15.66 13.40 6.33
CA PHE A 402 14.56 12.90 7.15
C PHE A 402 13.57 14.03 7.45
N GLN A 403 12.27 13.78 7.23
CA GLN A 403 11.21 14.75 7.48
C GLN A 403 10.42 14.37 8.74
N PHE A 404 10.48 15.23 9.76
CA PHE A 404 9.68 15.09 10.97
C PHE A 404 8.22 15.52 10.72
N LYS A 405 7.29 14.99 11.52
CA LYS A 405 5.91 15.49 11.56
C LYS A 405 5.90 16.98 11.88
N VAL A 406 5.13 17.76 11.12
CA VAL A 406 4.95 19.20 11.36
C VAL A 406 3.74 19.42 12.27
N ALA A 407 3.88 20.22 13.33
CA ALA A 407 2.78 20.60 14.22
C ALA A 407 3.03 21.93 14.97
N GLN A 408 1.95 22.65 15.27
CA GLN A 408 1.98 23.95 15.99
C GLN A 408 1.80 23.83 17.51
N VAL A 409 1.47 22.63 17.97
CA VAL A 409 1.25 22.26 19.36
C VAL A 409 1.87 20.88 19.58
N HIS A 410 2.24 20.56 20.82
CA HIS A 410 2.80 19.26 21.17
C HIS A 410 1.84 18.12 20.75
N PRO A 411 2.21 17.21 19.82
CA PRO A 411 1.29 16.21 19.29
C PRO A 411 0.91 15.10 20.29
N VAL A 412 1.73 14.94 21.32
CA VAL A 412 1.59 13.98 22.43
C VAL A 412 2.06 14.66 23.71
N THR A 413 1.62 14.18 24.88
CA THR A 413 2.21 14.62 26.16
C THR A 413 3.63 14.06 26.29
N CYS A 414 4.62 14.89 26.64
CA CYS A 414 5.97 14.39 26.88
C CYS A 414 6.03 13.66 28.23
N THR A 415 6.09 12.34 28.18
CA THR A 415 6.23 11.44 29.33
C THR A 415 7.33 10.41 29.03
N ALA A 416 7.72 9.59 30.00
CA ALA A 416 8.72 8.54 29.80
C ALA A 416 8.39 7.59 28.63
N GLN A 417 7.10 7.36 28.37
CA GLN A 417 6.60 6.56 27.24
C GLN A 417 6.85 7.21 25.86
N ASN A 418 6.93 8.55 25.81
CA ASN A 418 7.16 9.34 24.59
C ASN A 418 8.58 9.92 24.51
N PHE A 419 9.52 9.40 25.31
CA PHE A 419 10.92 9.83 25.28
C PHE A 419 11.50 9.75 23.85
N GLY A 420 12.19 10.79 23.41
CA GLY A 420 12.75 10.89 22.07
C GLY A 420 11.73 11.25 20.97
N TYR A 421 10.43 11.35 21.26
CA TYR A 421 9.45 11.82 20.27
C TYR A 421 9.84 13.21 19.76
N ALA A 422 10.01 13.34 18.44
CA ALA A 422 10.50 14.54 17.79
C ALA A 422 9.52 15.05 16.72
N TYR A 423 9.30 16.36 16.67
CA TYR A 423 8.43 16.99 15.67
C TYR A 423 8.93 18.40 15.30
N ALA A 424 8.71 18.81 14.05
CA ALA A 424 9.04 20.14 13.59
C ALA A 424 7.87 21.10 13.87
N ASN A 425 8.18 22.28 14.40
CA ASN A 425 7.22 23.37 14.59
C ASN A 425 7.55 24.46 13.58
N ASP A 426 6.64 24.71 12.63
CA ASP A 426 6.89 25.68 11.56
C ASP A 426 6.63 27.13 11.97
N LYS A 427 5.87 27.41 13.03
CA LYS A 427 5.71 28.78 13.57
C LYS A 427 6.97 29.20 14.32
N ASP A 428 7.39 28.37 15.27
CA ASP A 428 8.54 28.64 16.14
C ASP A 428 9.88 28.24 15.49
N LYS A 429 9.84 27.72 14.25
CA LYS A 429 10.99 27.32 13.41
C LYS A 429 11.99 26.43 14.18
N ALA A 430 11.47 25.45 14.91
CA ALA A 430 12.25 24.61 15.82
C ALA A 430 11.90 23.12 15.68
N LEU A 431 12.88 22.24 15.89
CA LEU A 431 12.67 20.81 16.10
C LEU A 431 12.51 20.58 17.61
N TYR A 432 11.32 20.18 18.05
CA TYR A 432 11.08 19.84 19.46
C TYR A 432 11.34 18.36 19.71
N ILE A 433 12.03 18.01 20.80
CA ILE A 433 12.34 16.64 21.22
C ILE A 433 11.89 16.43 22.67
N CYS A 434 11.14 15.35 22.94
CA CYS A 434 10.70 15.01 24.30
C CYS A 434 11.82 14.36 25.12
N ASN A 435 12.13 14.89 26.31
CA ASN A 435 13.12 14.32 27.22
C ASN A 435 12.54 13.33 28.25
N GLY A 436 11.28 12.91 28.09
CA GLY A 436 10.54 12.09 29.05
C GLY A 436 9.72 12.86 30.10
N LYS A 437 9.82 14.21 30.12
CA LYS A 437 9.00 15.09 31.00
C LYS A 437 8.51 16.36 30.31
N VAL A 438 9.34 16.98 29.47
CA VAL A 438 9.01 18.20 28.71
C VAL A 438 9.66 18.16 27.32
N PHE A 439 9.10 18.92 26.38
CA PHE A 439 9.71 19.12 25.07
C PHE A 439 10.77 20.21 25.10
N TYR A 440 11.96 19.89 24.60
CA TYR A 440 13.04 20.86 24.39
C TYR A 440 13.10 21.28 22.91
N PRO A 441 13.12 22.59 22.61
CA PRO A 441 13.33 23.08 21.25
C PRO A 441 14.82 23.07 20.86
N LEU A 442 15.11 22.54 19.69
CA LEU A 442 16.29 22.85 18.89
C LEU A 442 15.87 23.87 17.83
N VAL A 443 16.10 25.15 18.09
CA VAL A 443 15.75 26.25 17.17
C VAL A 443 16.61 26.15 15.90
N LEU A 444 15.96 26.14 14.73
CA LEU A 444 16.60 25.94 13.43
C LEU A 444 16.95 27.26 12.73
N GLN A 445 16.66 28.41 13.36
CA GLN A 445 17.04 29.73 12.87
C GLN A 445 18.41 30.17 13.38
N LEU A 446 19.20 30.77 12.49
CA LEU A 446 20.48 31.37 12.85
C LEU A 446 20.27 32.46 13.92
N VAL A 447 21.02 32.35 15.02
CA VAL A 447 21.02 33.36 16.08
C VAL A 447 21.68 34.65 15.58
N GLY A 448 21.22 35.80 16.08
CA GLY A 448 21.64 37.11 15.59
C GLY A 448 20.78 37.66 14.45
N THR A 449 19.60 37.08 14.22
CA THR A 449 18.57 37.54 13.27
C THR A 449 17.47 38.33 13.98
N ALA A 450 16.62 39.06 13.25
CA ALA A 450 15.54 39.85 13.87
C ALA A 450 14.54 38.96 14.62
N GLU A 451 14.33 37.75 14.11
CA GLU A 451 13.44 36.72 14.65
C GLU A 451 14.08 35.92 15.79
N ASN A 452 15.40 35.77 15.79
CA ASN A 452 16.18 35.07 16.82
C ASN A 452 17.42 35.89 17.22
N PRO A 453 17.25 37.03 17.91
CA PRO A 453 18.37 37.87 18.33
C PRO A 453 19.20 37.15 19.41
N GLY A 454 20.52 37.25 19.33
CA GLY A 454 21.39 36.76 20.40
C GLY A 454 21.41 37.72 21.59
N LEU A 455 21.77 37.26 22.79
CA LEU A 455 21.90 38.16 23.94
C LEU A 455 23.03 39.19 23.72
N SER A 456 24.13 38.76 23.11
CA SER A 456 25.25 39.61 22.74
C SER A 456 25.98 39.01 21.53
N CYS A 457 26.95 39.73 20.96
CA CYS A 457 27.83 39.13 19.96
C CYS A 457 28.59 37.91 20.51
N LYS A 458 28.84 37.84 21.83
CA LYS A 458 29.46 36.68 22.46
C LYS A 458 28.51 35.48 22.56
N ASP A 459 27.23 35.71 22.83
CA ASP A 459 26.19 34.67 22.78
C ASP A 459 26.01 34.12 21.35
N ILE A 460 25.96 35.01 20.35
CA ILE A 460 25.93 34.66 18.92
C ILE A 460 27.14 33.78 18.57
N LEU A 461 28.37 34.21 18.89
CA LEU A 461 29.58 33.44 18.57
C LEU A 461 29.67 32.10 19.34
N THR A 462 29.10 32.03 20.55
CA THR A 462 29.05 30.77 21.31
C THR A 462 28.10 29.75 20.68
N LYS A 463 26.97 30.22 20.17
CA LYS A 463 25.93 29.39 19.52
C LYS A 463 26.21 29.11 18.03
N ALA A 464 26.95 30.00 17.36
CA ALA A 464 27.35 29.91 15.95
C ALA A 464 28.84 30.29 15.79
N PRO A 465 29.78 29.37 16.08
CA PRO A 465 31.23 29.65 16.10
C PRO A 465 31.82 30.15 14.78
N ASP A 466 31.18 29.83 13.64
CA ASP A 466 31.62 30.27 12.32
C ASP A 466 31.17 31.70 11.95
N SER A 467 30.45 32.40 12.83
CA SER A 467 29.98 33.78 12.61
C SER A 467 31.12 34.70 12.19
N LYS A 468 30.87 35.56 11.20
CA LYS A 468 31.85 36.54 10.68
C LYS A 468 31.60 37.92 11.26
N ASP A 469 32.59 38.80 11.16
CA ASP A 469 32.43 40.20 11.51
C ASP A 469 31.31 40.84 10.67
N GLY A 470 30.41 41.58 11.30
CA GLY A 470 29.22 42.09 10.62
C GLY A 470 28.14 42.58 11.57
N VAL A 471 27.00 43.03 11.02
CA VAL A 471 25.87 43.53 11.81
C VAL A 471 24.91 42.40 12.14
N TYR A 472 24.63 42.23 13.43
CA TYR A 472 23.67 41.24 13.93
C TYR A 472 22.61 41.91 14.80
N TRP A 473 21.49 41.22 14.96
CA TRP A 473 20.46 41.57 15.94
C TRP A 473 20.80 41.00 17.30
N ILE A 474 20.85 41.86 18.30
CA ILE A 474 21.06 41.52 19.71
C ILE A 474 19.87 41.96 20.55
N ASN A 475 19.61 41.24 21.63
CA ASN A 475 18.69 41.66 22.69
C ASN A 475 19.32 41.36 24.06
N PRO A 476 20.17 42.26 24.58
CA PRO A 476 20.93 42.02 25.81
C PRO A 476 20.06 41.88 27.05
N GLY A 477 18.98 42.67 27.13
CA GLY A 477 17.90 42.50 28.10
C GLY A 477 16.65 41.91 27.44
N ALA A 478 15.57 41.74 28.21
CA ALA A 478 14.25 41.35 27.67
C ALA A 478 13.51 42.54 27.02
N THR A 479 14.23 43.38 26.27
CA THR A 479 13.74 44.63 25.66
C THR A 479 13.42 44.43 24.17
N ALA A 480 13.27 45.52 23.41
CA ALA A 480 13.23 45.46 21.96
C ALA A 480 14.63 45.11 21.40
N ALA A 481 14.70 44.15 20.49
CA ALA A 481 15.93 43.78 19.81
C ALA A 481 16.48 44.97 18.99
N THR A 482 17.80 45.06 18.89
CA THR A 482 18.52 46.16 18.21
C THR A 482 19.69 45.62 17.40
N GLN A 483 20.17 46.41 16.44
CA GLN A 483 21.31 46.03 15.61
C GLN A 483 22.63 46.58 16.16
N SER A 484 23.64 45.72 16.22
CA SER A 484 25.01 46.08 16.57
C SER A 484 26.01 45.37 15.66
N TYR A 485 27.13 46.03 15.38
CA TYR A 485 28.27 45.38 14.75
C TYR A 485 28.96 44.46 15.77
N CYS A 486 29.13 43.21 15.36
CA CYS A 486 29.89 42.22 16.07
C CYS A 486 31.28 42.08 15.43
N ASP A 487 32.32 42.21 16.24
CA ASP A 487 33.66 41.71 15.90
C ASP A 487 33.79 40.29 16.48
N MET A 488 33.76 39.32 15.59
CA MET A 488 33.80 37.87 15.82
C MET A 488 35.22 37.29 15.66
N THR A 489 36.18 38.05 15.11
CA THR A 489 37.53 37.56 14.81
C THR A 489 38.59 38.06 15.78
N THR A 490 38.56 39.33 16.17
CA THR A 490 39.65 39.99 16.89
C THR A 490 39.71 39.55 18.35
N ASN A 491 40.90 39.18 18.83
CA ASN A 491 41.15 38.80 20.23
C ASN A 491 40.17 37.74 20.78
N GLY A 492 39.78 36.77 19.94
CA GLY A 492 38.87 35.67 20.29
C GLY A 492 37.37 35.99 20.18
N GLY A 493 37.03 37.15 19.59
CA GLY A 493 35.70 37.45 19.06
C GLY A 493 34.55 37.57 20.07
N GLY A 494 33.37 37.90 19.55
CA GLY A 494 32.14 38.11 20.32
C GLY A 494 32.05 39.50 20.93
N TRP A 495 32.82 40.46 20.41
CA TRP A 495 32.81 41.84 20.82
C TRP A 495 31.60 42.56 20.26
N THR A 496 30.77 43.13 21.13
CA THR A 496 29.55 43.87 20.77
C THR A 496 29.85 45.36 20.71
N LEU A 497 29.70 46.01 19.54
CA LEU A 497 29.93 47.44 19.42
C LEU A 497 28.84 48.17 20.21
N ALA A 498 29.23 48.78 21.34
CA ALA A 498 28.32 49.46 22.26
C ALA A 498 28.22 50.96 21.96
N ALA A 499 29.32 51.56 21.48
CA ALA A 499 29.34 52.97 21.08
C ALA A 499 30.41 53.25 20.01
N ARG A 500 30.07 54.19 19.11
CA ARG A 500 30.97 54.81 18.14
C ARG A 500 31.17 56.27 18.53
N MET A 501 32.42 56.68 18.72
CA MET A 501 32.80 58.05 19.03
C MET A 501 33.36 58.75 17.79
N VAL A 502 32.96 59.99 17.55
CA VAL A 502 33.37 60.79 16.38
C VAL A 502 33.79 62.18 16.84
N ASN A 503 34.81 62.75 16.18
CA ASN A 503 35.31 64.08 16.46
C ASN A 503 34.18 65.14 16.39
N GLY A 504 34.15 66.03 17.38
CA GLY A 504 33.14 67.08 17.51
C GLY A 504 31.76 66.62 17.98
N SER A 505 31.58 65.34 18.39
CA SER A 505 30.27 64.80 18.78
C SER A 505 30.20 64.23 20.20
N TRP A 506 29.22 64.73 20.96
CA TRP A 506 28.90 64.34 22.33
C TRP A 506 27.93 63.13 22.42
N CYS A 507 27.58 62.51 21.28
CA CYS A 507 26.56 61.44 21.24
C CYS A 507 26.86 60.26 22.19
N HIS A 508 28.13 60.04 22.48
CA HIS A 508 28.60 58.96 23.34
C HIS A 508 28.36 59.23 24.83
N ILE A 509 27.77 60.37 25.22
CA ILE A 509 27.28 60.61 26.59
C ILE A 509 25.81 61.05 26.65
N ASP A 510 25.22 61.45 25.51
CA ASP A 510 23.80 61.79 25.37
C ASP A 510 22.94 60.51 25.37
N ALA A 511 22.10 60.33 26.38
CA ALA A 511 21.21 59.16 26.50
C ALA A 511 20.35 58.93 25.24
N ASN A 512 19.93 60.01 24.57
CA ASN A 512 19.01 60.01 23.43
C ASN A 512 19.69 59.64 22.10
N ALA A 513 21.02 59.65 22.04
CA ALA A 513 21.79 59.33 20.84
C ALA A 513 21.88 57.83 20.51
N VAL A 514 20.78 57.11 20.75
CA VAL A 514 20.63 55.70 20.37
C VAL A 514 20.50 55.60 18.86
N GLY A 515 21.33 54.80 18.21
CA GLY A 515 21.36 54.73 16.75
C GLY A 515 22.10 53.52 16.20
N SER A 516 22.10 53.40 14.88
CA SER A 516 22.71 52.27 14.17
C SER A 516 24.23 52.21 14.38
N LEU A 517 24.70 51.03 14.77
CA LEU A 517 26.11 50.69 14.90
C LEU A 517 26.45 49.64 13.86
N SER A 518 26.82 50.07 12.66
CA SER A 518 27.01 49.21 11.49
C SER A 518 28.48 48.89 11.18
N THR A 519 29.43 49.63 11.75
CA THR A 519 30.88 49.34 11.69
C THR A 519 31.65 50.23 12.67
N PRO A 520 32.76 49.75 13.29
CA PRO A 520 33.60 50.56 14.18
C PRO A 520 34.21 51.81 13.52
N SER A 521 34.18 51.92 12.18
CA SER A 521 34.72 53.06 11.42
C SER A 521 33.66 54.05 10.90
N GLN A 522 32.37 53.86 11.19
CA GLN A 522 31.28 54.65 10.60
C GLN A 522 31.41 56.15 10.86
N ALA A 523 30.94 56.99 9.94
CA ALA A 523 31.07 58.45 10.03
C ALA A 523 30.13 59.08 11.08
N ALA A 524 28.99 58.44 11.37
CA ALA A 524 28.03 58.91 12.36
C ALA A 524 28.40 58.43 13.78
N CYS A 525 28.38 59.34 14.75
CA CYS A 525 28.40 59.00 16.15
C CYS A 525 27.07 58.31 16.52
N ALA A 526 27.11 57.19 17.22
CA ALA A 526 25.94 56.49 17.74
C ALA A 526 26.30 55.62 18.95
N LYS A 527 25.31 55.20 19.72
CA LYS A 527 25.46 54.18 20.77
C LYS A 527 24.23 53.28 20.85
N LEU A 528 24.34 52.17 21.60
CA LEU A 528 23.18 51.42 22.06
C LEU A 528 22.42 52.21 23.15
N SER A 529 21.22 51.75 23.52
CA SER A 529 20.50 52.32 24.66
C SER A 529 21.26 52.03 25.96
N ASP A 530 21.15 52.91 26.94
CA ASP A 530 21.86 52.77 28.21
C ASP A 530 21.47 51.46 28.93
N GLN A 531 20.22 51.03 28.77
CA GLN A 531 19.78 49.73 29.26
C GLN A 531 20.44 48.57 28.50
N ALA A 532 20.50 48.61 27.16
CA ALA A 532 21.16 47.57 26.38
C ALA A 532 22.67 47.50 26.67
N ILE A 533 23.33 48.64 26.89
CA ILE A 533 24.74 48.63 27.34
C ILE A 533 24.83 48.02 28.73
N ARG A 534 23.94 48.36 29.69
CA ARG A 534 23.87 47.74 31.05
C ARG A 534 23.68 46.22 31.03
N ASP A 535 22.84 45.72 30.15
CA ASP A 535 22.57 44.29 30.06
C ASP A 535 23.68 43.53 29.30
N LEU A 536 24.53 44.25 28.55
CA LEU A 536 25.77 43.72 27.95
C LEU A 536 26.96 43.60 28.91
N TYR A 537 26.88 43.96 30.21
CA TYR A 537 28.04 43.99 31.14
C TYR A 537 28.57 42.60 31.55
N THR A 538 29.09 41.88 30.57
CA THR A 538 30.00 40.74 30.75
C THR A 538 31.46 41.23 30.79
N ASP A 539 32.38 40.31 31.08
CA ASP A 539 33.54 40.63 31.92
C ASP A 539 34.62 41.51 31.28
N GLN A 540 34.56 41.80 29.98
CA GLN A 540 35.60 42.54 29.26
C GLN A 540 35.08 43.71 28.42
N PHE A 541 35.92 44.74 28.27
CA PHE A 541 35.71 45.81 27.31
C PHE A 541 36.96 46.02 26.45
N TRP A 542 36.74 46.56 25.26
CA TRP A 542 37.79 47.02 24.35
C TRP A 542 37.51 48.45 23.91
N LEU A 543 38.39 49.36 24.33
CA LEU A 543 38.31 50.79 24.03
C LEU A 543 39.44 51.19 23.09
N SER A 544 39.10 51.93 22.03
CA SER A 544 40.08 52.53 21.12
C SER A 544 39.79 54.02 20.90
N CYS A 545 40.82 54.87 21.05
CA CYS A 545 40.76 56.32 20.83
C CYS A 545 41.96 56.81 20.00
N GLY A 546 41.69 57.57 18.94
CA GLY A 546 42.63 58.52 18.33
C GLY A 546 43.39 58.09 17.07
N THR A 547 44.08 59.06 16.46
CA THR A 547 44.88 58.89 15.23
C THR A 547 46.33 58.50 15.52
N GLN A 548 47.00 57.84 14.57
CA GLN A 548 48.35 57.26 14.74
C GLN A 548 49.51 58.27 14.95
N THR A 549 49.26 59.58 14.94
CA THR A 549 50.29 60.62 15.03
C THR A 549 50.55 61.08 16.47
N PRO A 550 51.81 61.31 16.88
CA PRO A 550 52.18 61.55 18.27
C PRO A 550 51.89 62.99 18.72
N SER A 551 50.63 63.25 19.08
CA SER A 551 50.36 64.25 20.14
C SER A 551 50.92 63.71 21.48
N ARG A 552 51.07 64.57 22.49
CA ARG A 552 51.78 64.25 23.77
C ARG A 552 51.24 63.05 24.57
N TRP A 553 50.12 62.47 24.16
CA TRP A 553 49.54 61.25 24.71
C TRP A 553 49.14 60.36 23.53
N GLY A 554 49.71 59.15 23.44
CA GLY A 554 49.59 58.27 22.27
C GLY A 554 48.22 57.58 22.11
N LYS A 555 48.04 56.85 21.00
CA LYS A 555 46.85 56.03 20.72
C LYS A 555 46.51 55.14 21.93
N ILE A 556 45.27 55.23 22.41
CA ILE A 556 44.75 54.30 23.41
C ILE A 556 44.08 53.18 22.64
N ASP A 557 44.53 51.95 22.84
CA ASP A 557 43.93 50.74 22.29
C ASP A 557 44.12 49.63 23.34
N LYS A 558 43.09 49.39 24.17
CA LYS A 558 43.21 48.53 25.35
C LYS A 558 42.00 47.62 25.49
N ILE A 559 42.29 46.35 25.70
CA ILE A 559 41.37 45.36 26.27
C ILE A 559 41.64 45.29 27.78
N ALA A 560 40.58 45.32 28.58
CA ALA A 560 40.66 45.15 30.02
C ALA A 560 39.37 44.54 30.57
N ASN A 561 39.46 44.03 31.79
CA ASN A 561 38.30 43.51 32.52
C ASN A 561 37.61 44.64 33.30
N PHE A 562 36.32 44.52 33.53
CA PHE A 562 35.64 45.37 34.52
C PHE A 562 35.96 44.91 35.94
N ASN A 563 36.37 45.84 36.82
CA ASN A 563 36.54 45.59 38.25
C ASN A 563 35.26 45.95 39.01
N THR A 564 35.09 45.53 40.27
CA THR A 564 33.94 45.95 41.09
C THR A 564 34.26 47.15 41.97
N ASN A 565 33.34 48.11 42.02
CA ASN A 565 33.40 49.24 42.94
C ASN A 565 33.03 48.76 44.36
N ALA A 566 33.97 48.86 45.30
CA ALA A 566 33.80 48.36 46.66
C ALA A 566 32.69 49.08 47.48
N THR A 567 32.22 50.24 47.04
CA THR A 567 31.21 51.05 47.75
C THR A 567 29.79 50.86 47.21
N THR A 568 29.65 50.61 45.90
CA THR A 568 28.33 50.46 45.24
C THR A 568 28.02 49.05 44.75
N GLY A 569 29.02 48.15 44.69
CA GLY A 569 28.91 46.81 44.10
C GLY A 569 28.91 46.79 42.56
N ASN A 570 28.76 47.95 41.91
CA ASN A 570 28.71 48.08 40.46
C ASN A 570 30.06 47.73 39.81
N LYS A 571 30.04 47.12 38.62
CA LYS A 571 31.23 46.94 37.78
C LYS A 571 31.68 48.30 37.19
N VAL A 572 32.98 48.61 37.26
CA VAL A 572 33.63 49.87 36.88
C VAL A 572 34.93 49.59 36.12
N MET A 573 35.25 50.41 35.11
CA MET A 573 36.53 50.37 34.41
C MET A 573 37.61 51.10 35.23
N THR A 574 38.59 50.37 35.76
CA THR A 574 39.83 50.98 36.29
C THR A 574 40.96 50.77 35.30
N TRP A 575 41.79 51.79 35.07
CA TRP A 575 42.89 51.72 34.12
C TRP A 575 44.21 52.14 34.77
N ALA A 576 45.31 51.56 34.27
CA ALA A 576 46.66 52.04 34.52
C ALA A 576 47.30 52.42 33.18
N THR A 577 48.11 53.48 33.18
CA THR A 577 48.90 53.89 32.02
C THR A 577 50.30 54.30 32.45
N THR A 578 51.31 53.88 31.69
CA THR A 578 52.71 54.20 31.98
C THR A 578 53.19 55.24 30.99
N TYR A 579 53.72 56.35 31.49
CA TYR A 579 54.25 57.46 30.69
C TYR A 579 55.58 57.92 31.27
N GLY A 580 56.61 58.07 30.41
CA GLY A 580 57.93 58.55 30.84
C GLY A 580 58.62 57.70 31.92
N GLY A 581 58.29 56.40 32.01
CA GLY A 581 58.82 55.50 33.05
C GLY A 581 58.02 55.50 34.37
N ALA A 582 57.02 56.36 34.53
CA ALA A 582 56.13 56.36 35.69
C ALA A 582 54.79 55.69 35.36
N THR A 583 54.33 54.79 36.23
CA THR A 583 53.02 54.13 36.11
C THR A 583 51.99 54.93 36.90
N TYR A 584 50.95 55.39 36.21
CA TYR A 584 49.81 56.08 36.78
C TYR A 584 48.63 55.12 36.80
N SER A 585 48.26 54.65 37.99
CA SER A 585 47.07 53.83 38.24
C SER A 585 46.07 54.64 39.05
N GLY A 586 44.85 54.79 38.53
CA GLY A 586 43.73 55.43 39.23
C GLY A 586 42.58 54.45 39.45
N SER A 587 42.04 54.44 40.66
CA SER A 587 40.68 53.96 40.91
C SER A 587 39.78 55.20 41.04
N ASP A 588 39.19 55.63 39.93
CA ASP A 588 38.23 56.72 39.98
C ASP A 588 36.97 56.27 40.73
N ASN A 589 36.87 56.68 42.00
CA ASN A 589 35.62 56.63 42.77
C ASN A 589 34.58 57.66 42.25
N ALA A 590 34.92 58.43 41.21
CA ALA A 590 33.99 59.27 40.45
C ALA A 590 33.25 58.40 39.41
N CYS A 591 32.03 58.02 39.77
CA CYS A 591 31.14 57.17 38.98
C CYS A 591 30.90 57.76 37.56
N CYS A 592 31.06 56.93 36.52
CA CYS A 592 31.18 57.36 35.13
C CYS A 592 29.86 57.39 34.31
N ASN A 593 29.17 58.53 34.16
CA ASN A 593 27.73 58.57 33.76
C ASN A 593 27.39 58.23 32.28
N PHE A 594 26.22 57.61 32.04
CA PHE A 594 25.47 57.73 30.77
C PHE A 594 24.09 58.31 31.09
N GLY A 595 23.82 59.51 30.59
CA GLY A 595 22.66 60.28 31.04
C GLY A 595 22.95 61.77 31.03
N ASP A 596 21.88 62.54 30.90
CA ASP A 596 21.90 64.00 30.83
C ASP A 596 22.78 64.69 31.88
N TYR A 597 23.22 65.90 31.52
CA TYR A 597 24.14 66.78 32.25
C TYR A 597 23.67 67.21 33.68
N ASN A 598 22.56 66.66 34.18
CA ASN A 598 21.93 67.03 35.45
C ASN A 598 22.16 65.97 36.55
N TYR A 599 23.39 65.94 37.07
CA TYR A 599 23.72 65.70 38.49
C TYR A 599 22.90 64.64 39.26
N ASN A 600 22.89 63.37 38.81
CA ASN A 600 22.42 62.25 39.63
C ASN A 600 23.34 61.02 39.49
N PRO A 601 24.03 60.56 40.56
CA PRO A 601 25.10 59.55 40.47
C PRO A 601 24.62 58.08 40.33
N THR A 602 23.41 57.82 39.81
CA THR A 602 22.75 56.51 39.87
C THR A 602 22.51 55.79 38.53
N THR A 603 22.66 56.44 37.38
CA THR A 603 22.27 55.92 36.03
C THR A 603 23.46 55.52 35.14
N ILE A 604 24.57 55.16 35.76
CA ILE A 604 25.93 55.44 35.33
C ILE A 604 26.62 54.24 34.62
N ILE A 605 27.26 54.45 33.44
CA ILE A 605 27.79 53.37 32.57
C ILE A 605 29.32 53.45 32.28
N TYR A 606 29.88 54.42 31.54
CA TYR A 606 31.35 54.52 31.32
C TYR A 606 31.90 55.95 31.15
N SER A 607 33.21 56.14 31.38
CA SER A 607 33.93 57.41 31.12
C SER A 607 35.45 57.18 31.06
N ILE A 608 36.19 58.07 30.40
CA ILE A 608 37.63 57.94 30.11
C ILE A 608 38.42 59.14 30.66
N ALA A 609 38.91 59.06 31.90
CA ALA A 609 39.56 60.18 32.57
C ALA A 609 41.04 60.40 32.16
N LYS A 610 41.57 61.59 32.44
CA LYS A 610 42.97 61.97 32.24
C LYS A 610 43.54 62.57 33.53
N GLY A 611 44.78 62.23 33.88
CA GLY A 611 45.56 62.99 34.86
C GLY A 611 46.67 63.82 34.21
N TYR A 612 46.97 65.02 34.73
CA TYR A 612 48.33 65.34 35.18
C TYR A 612 48.46 66.64 36.02
N ASN A 613 49.46 66.65 36.90
CA ASN A 613 50.09 67.77 37.61
C ASN A 613 49.28 68.60 38.64
N GLY A 614 49.71 68.47 39.91
CA GLY A 614 50.04 69.66 40.70
C GLY A 614 48.95 70.31 41.55
N GLY A 615 48.23 69.54 42.38
CA GLY A 615 47.43 70.08 43.49
C GLY A 615 45.94 70.26 43.18
N ASN A 616 45.11 69.78 44.11
CA ASN A 616 43.64 69.89 44.16
C ASN A 616 42.87 69.26 42.98
N TYR A 617 42.25 68.10 43.26
CA TYR A 617 41.29 67.45 42.38
C TYR A 617 40.00 68.29 42.27
N THR A 618 39.78 68.91 41.10
CA THR A 618 38.47 69.41 40.69
C THR A 618 37.92 68.49 39.59
N ALA A 619 36.65 68.11 39.67
CA ALA A 619 36.06 67.09 38.82
C ALA A 619 36.12 67.49 37.33
N GLY A 620 36.85 66.73 36.53
CA GLY A 620 37.08 66.95 35.10
C GLY A 620 36.55 65.79 34.25
N TRP A 621 35.86 66.15 33.16
CA TRP A 621 35.07 65.22 32.34
C TRP A 621 35.92 64.44 31.32
N SER A 622 35.38 63.32 30.83
CA SER A 622 36.19 62.14 30.56
C SER A 622 35.78 61.38 29.28
N GLY A 623 36.44 61.67 28.15
CA GLY A 623 36.24 61.03 26.84
C GLY A 623 37.53 60.94 26.00
N CYS A 624 37.45 60.48 24.74
CA CYS A 624 38.61 60.48 23.82
C CYS A 624 39.02 61.93 23.48
N TYR A 625 39.89 62.58 24.27
CA TYR A 625 40.30 63.98 24.07
C TYR A 625 41.72 64.13 23.49
N ASN A 626 41.96 65.22 22.74
CA ASN A 626 43.31 65.74 22.49
C ASN A 626 43.53 67.00 23.34
N SER A 627 44.77 67.32 23.72
CA SER A 627 45.07 68.40 24.69
C SER A 627 45.29 69.78 24.06
N VAL A 628 44.73 70.05 22.89
CA VAL A 628 44.88 71.30 22.14
C VAL A 628 43.52 71.68 21.55
N GLN A 629 42.74 72.41 22.37
CA GLN A 629 41.33 72.80 22.14
C GLN A 629 40.33 71.62 22.13
N ASP A 630 39.08 71.94 22.46
CA ASP A 630 38.02 70.99 22.87
C ASP A 630 37.43 70.16 21.73
N TRP A 631 38.20 69.20 21.23
CA TRP A 631 37.79 68.30 20.15
C TRP A 631 37.91 66.83 20.58
N HIS A 632 36.76 66.14 20.62
CA HIS A 632 36.71 64.68 20.74
C HIS A 632 37.52 64.02 19.61
N GLN A 633 38.05 62.82 19.83
CA GLN A 633 38.70 62.03 18.80
C GLN A 633 37.79 60.89 18.34
N ASN A 634 38.02 60.41 17.11
CA ASN A 634 37.36 59.20 16.62
C ASN A 634 37.78 58.00 17.47
N GLY A 635 36.82 57.13 17.79
CA GLY A 635 37.03 55.97 18.65
C GLY A 635 35.85 55.01 18.66
N PHE A 636 35.96 53.94 19.43
CA PHE A 636 34.89 52.97 19.64
C PHE A 636 34.99 52.30 21.01
N LEU A 637 33.86 51.81 21.51
CA LEU A 637 33.77 50.89 22.63
C LEU A 637 33.09 49.59 22.19
N TYR A 638 33.79 48.48 22.41
CA TYR A 638 33.20 47.14 22.41
C TYR A 638 33.07 46.59 23.84
N VAL A 639 32.06 45.76 24.05
CA VAL A 639 31.78 45.02 25.30
C VAL A 639 31.60 43.53 25.00
N ARG A 640 32.09 42.63 25.88
CA ARG A 640 32.12 41.18 25.67
C ARG A 640 32.00 40.38 26.96
#